data_AF-A0A974XH17-F1
#
_entry.id   AF-A0A974XH17-F1
#
_cell.length_a   1.000
_cell.length_b   1.000
_cell.length_c   1.000
_cell.angle_alpha   90.00
_cell.angle_beta   90.00
_cell.angle_gamma   90.00
#
_symmetry.space_group_name_H-M   'P 1'
#
loop_
_entity.id
_entity.type
_entity.pdbx_description
1 polymer ?
#
loop_
_entity_poly.entity_id
_entity_poly.type
_entity_poly.pdbx_seq_one_letter_code
_entity_poly.pdbx_strand_id
1 'polypeptide(L)'
;MEDYTKFKLKRKEELAPFLEDKDGLFVIACNKCFKEFKIEDEPELANFEQLANEKGKTVVGSAKIDFLCNTTLTAKSLQDIIPEEAKNVFVISCGLGIQAVAEMLDHPVYAASDTISVDGQHGMALTTTLCDACGQCYLNLTGGICPIVDCAKSLLNGQCGGAKDGKCEVDKNKDCAWEKIYRKMDSLGRLEELLDQPVELRDYSKVNFKIVNEYVNSVRDSRFEGYYGGIHPSEKKEFSENVDLVSYPQPRTVVLPLSQHAGAPAELLVEVGQKVKVGQKLGEANGFVSSPIHSSVSGTVVAIEPRLHPTQGVKTLSVVIQSDGENTLHESVKPAKDLDELTRDEIIEIIRDKGIVGMGGAGFPTSVKLKAPQKVHTVLLNGCECEPMLTADQKLMTNYPDQLIFGMKALIKGSGADKGIIVIEDNKHDAIEILEAKTTDIPNIEIAVVKTKYPQGAEKMLVKRMLGVSIPSGGFPTDVGALVSNVSTAKAVADAIQTGMPLVERIVSVTGDRIKNPGNYLVKNGTSVKEIIEHCGGVVGDDVTIKLGGPMMGIPVTDLNVSIIKSTNGIIAVETVVKEADECIKCGRCVDVCPMELRPFYYTKYATTEDWEGFKEQNVMDCIECGSCEYICSSKIPIVERIKIGKKAIREGK
;
A
#
# COMPACT_ATOMS: atom_id res chain seq x y z
N MET A 1 -12.16 23.57 -2.16
CA MET A 1 -12.91 22.42 -1.65
C MET A 1 -13.26 21.60 -2.87
N GLU A 2 -12.91 20.32 -2.93
CA GLU A 2 -13.32 19.48 -4.06
C GLU A 2 -14.84 19.23 -3.97
N ASP A 3 -15.56 19.44 -5.07
CA ASP A 3 -16.99 19.17 -5.21
C ASP A 3 -17.18 17.71 -5.63
N TYR A 4 -17.79 16.91 -4.77
CA TYR A 4 -18.00 15.47 -4.95
C TYR A 4 -19.40 15.12 -5.48
N THR A 5 -20.16 16.12 -5.99
CA THR A 5 -21.54 15.95 -6.47
C THR A 5 -21.66 14.89 -7.57
N LYS A 6 -22.28 13.75 -7.26
CA LYS A 6 -22.44 12.65 -8.24
C LYS A 6 -23.71 12.72 -9.07
N PHE A 7 -24.68 13.50 -8.63
CA PHE A 7 -25.93 13.65 -9.33
C PHE A 7 -26.51 15.05 -9.08
N LYS A 8 -27.31 15.52 -10.03
CA LYS A 8 -28.09 16.75 -9.90
C LYS A 8 -29.54 16.43 -10.20
N LEU A 9 -30.45 17.09 -9.50
CA LEU A 9 -31.87 17.00 -9.84
C LEU A 9 -32.05 17.40 -11.31
N LYS A 10 -32.88 16.65 -12.03
CA LYS A 10 -33.28 16.99 -13.39
C LYS A 10 -33.91 18.38 -13.39
N ARG A 11 -33.76 19.10 -14.50
CA ARG A 11 -34.35 20.44 -14.64
C ARG A 11 -35.88 20.37 -14.54
N LYS A 12 -36.52 21.47 -14.13
CA LYS A 12 -37.99 21.51 -13.97
C LYS A 12 -38.72 21.13 -15.26
N GLU A 13 -38.19 21.51 -16.41
CA GLU A 13 -38.75 21.19 -17.73
C GLU A 13 -38.65 19.70 -18.07
N GLU A 14 -37.67 18.99 -17.50
CA GLU A 14 -37.50 17.55 -17.68
C GLU A 14 -38.38 16.77 -16.69
N LEU A 15 -38.58 17.24 -15.45
CA LEU A 15 -39.39 16.55 -14.44
C LEU A 15 -40.89 16.81 -14.56
N ALA A 16 -41.29 18.01 -14.96
CA ALA A 16 -42.70 18.40 -14.99
C ALA A 16 -43.57 17.46 -15.85
N PRO A 17 -43.17 17.07 -17.09
CA PRO A 17 -43.95 16.15 -17.91
C PRO A 17 -44.12 14.77 -17.26
N PHE A 18 -43.08 14.26 -16.59
CA PHE A 18 -43.17 12.95 -15.92
C PHE A 18 -44.10 12.95 -14.71
N LEU A 19 -44.35 14.10 -14.11
CA LEU A 19 -45.24 14.23 -12.95
C LEU A 19 -46.71 14.36 -13.35
N GLU A 20 -47.05 14.76 -14.59
CA GLU A 20 -48.41 15.16 -14.99
C GLU A 20 -49.49 14.11 -14.72
N ASP A 21 -49.17 12.83 -14.91
CA ASP A 21 -50.05 11.67 -14.78
C ASP A 21 -49.83 10.87 -13.49
N LYS A 22 -48.90 11.30 -12.62
CA LYS A 22 -48.48 10.56 -11.42
C LYS A 22 -48.89 11.27 -10.14
N ASP A 23 -49.39 10.51 -9.18
CA ASP A 23 -49.81 10.99 -7.85
C ASP A 23 -49.53 9.89 -6.80
N GLY A 24 -49.62 10.20 -5.51
CA GLY A 24 -49.23 9.27 -4.45
C GLY A 24 -47.74 8.96 -4.50
N LEU A 25 -46.91 10.01 -4.41
CA LEU A 25 -45.47 9.95 -4.62
C LEU A 25 -44.74 9.59 -3.33
N PHE A 26 -43.83 8.62 -3.38
CA PHE A 26 -42.84 8.38 -2.33
C PHE A 26 -41.44 8.73 -2.83
N VAL A 27 -40.71 9.55 -2.09
CA VAL A 27 -39.41 10.08 -2.55
C VAL A 27 -38.26 9.49 -1.74
N ILE A 28 -37.32 8.83 -2.43
CA ILE A 28 -36.13 8.25 -1.81
C ILE A 28 -34.90 9.03 -2.25
N ALA A 29 -34.19 9.63 -1.30
CA ALA A 29 -32.99 10.41 -1.57
C ALA A 29 -31.74 9.71 -1.03
N CYS A 30 -30.65 9.76 -1.82
CA CYS A 30 -29.34 9.30 -1.38
C CYS A 30 -28.72 10.33 -0.43
N ASN A 31 -28.39 9.91 0.78
CA ASN A 31 -28.00 10.84 1.86
C ASN A 31 -26.48 11.02 2.04
N LYS A 32 -25.64 10.06 1.62
CA LYS A 32 -24.17 10.08 1.85
C LYS A 32 -23.32 10.06 0.58
N CYS A 33 -23.88 10.49 -0.54
CA CYS A 33 -23.13 10.80 -1.76
C CYS A 33 -22.69 12.27 -1.70
N PHE A 34 -21.79 12.59 -0.78
CA PHE A 34 -21.43 13.98 -0.42
C PHE A 34 -21.17 14.87 -1.64
N LYS A 35 -21.66 16.11 -1.60
CA LYS A 35 -21.22 17.22 -2.47
C LYS A 35 -20.07 18.00 -1.83
N GLU A 36 -20.22 18.34 -0.56
CA GLU A 36 -19.21 18.98 0.30
C GLU A 36 -19.28 18.37 1.72
N PHE A 37 -18.13 18.12 2.36
CA PHE A 37 -18.01 17.40 3.65
C PHE A 37 -18.76 18.03 4.85
N LYS A 38 -19.34 19.22 4.71
CA LYS A 38 -19.98 19.99 5.80
C LYS A 38 -21.50 20.15 5.65
N ILE A 39 -22.09 19.70 4.55
CA ILE A 39 -23.53 19.82 4.33
C ILE A 39 -24.19 18.53 4.82
N GLU A 40 -24.93 18.62 5.93
CA GLU A 40 -25.70 17.49 6.48
C GLU A 40 -27.08 17.34 5.81
N ASP A 41 -27.59 18.39 5.17
CA ASP A 41 -28.91 18.41 4.55
C ASP A 41 -28.83 18.80 3.06
N GLU A 42 -29.03 17.82 2.19
CA GLU A 42 -29.01 17.99 0.74
C GLU A 42 -30.34 18.60 0.24
N PRO A 43 -30.31 19.73 -0.48
CA PRO A 43 -31.52 20.49 -0.84
C PRO A 43 -32.38 19.80 -1.91
N GLU A 44 -31.87 18.77 -2.60
CA GLU A 44 -32.57 18.14 -3.73
C GLU A 44 -33.91 17.53 -3.33
N LEU A 45 -34.01 16.94 -2.13
CA LEU A 45 -35.26 16.36 -1.66
C LEU A 45 -36.32 17.46 -1.48
N ALA A 46 -35.99 18.52 -0.76
CA ALA A 46 -36.90 19.65 -0.53
C ALA A 46 -37.27 20.34 -1.86
N ASN A 47 -36.31 20.51 -2.78
CA ASN A 47 -36.55 21.08 -4.10
C ASN A 47 -37.51 20.22 -4.94
N PHE A 48 -37.40 18.90 -4.85
CA PHE A 48 -38.31 17.99 -5.54
C PHE A 48 -39.71 18.00 -4.93
N GLU A 49 -39.82 17.95 -3.60
CA GLU A 49 -41.10 18.03 -2.89
C GLU A 49 -41.83 19.36 -3.20
N GLN A 50 -41.09 20.48 -3.26
CA GLN A 50 -41.62 21.76 -3.69
C GLN A 50 -42.17 21.70 -5.13
N LEU A 51 -41.42 21.11 -6.07
CA LEU A 51 -41.87 20.96 -7.46
C LEU A 51 -43.13 20.09 -7.58
N ALA A 52 -43.19 18.99 -6.83
CA ALA A 52 -44.36 18.12 -6.79
C ALA A 52 -45.61 18.87 -6.29
N ASN A 53 -45.46 19.66 -5.22
CA ASN A 53 -46.52 20.51 -4.68
C ASN A 53 -46.94 21.61 -5.67
N GLU A 54 -46.01 22.27 -6.35
CA GLU A 54 -46.28 23.25 -7.43
C GLU A 54 -47.11 22.65 -8.57
N LYS A 55 -47.00 21.33 -8.80
CA LYS A 55 -47.76 20.57 -9.81
C LYS A 55 -49.03 19.91 -9.26
N GLY A 56 -49.39 20.20 -8.01
CA GLY A 56 -50.59 19.66 -7.36
C GLY A 56 -50.52 18.16 -7.09
N LYS A 57 -49.31 17.60 -6.89
CA LYS A 57 -49.10 16.17 -6.63
C LYS A 57 -48.93 15.90 -5.15
N THR A 58 -49.48 14.79 -4.69
CA THR A 58 -49.43 14.38 -3.29
C THR A 58 -48.16 13.56 -3.03
N VAL A 59 -47.27 14.08 -2.19
CA VAL A 59 -46.14 13.30 -1.64
C VAL A 59 -46.61 12.63 -0.35
N VAL A 60 -46.69 11.30 -0.36
CA VAL A 60 -47.19 10.50 0.79
C VAL A 60 -46.10 10.17 1.80
N GLY A 61 -44.83 10.35 1.43
CA GLY A 61 -43.69 10.21 2.32
C GLY A 61 -42.36 10.39 1.60
N SER A 62 -41.29 10.53 2.38
CA SER A 62 -39.93 10.53 1.86
C SER A 62 -38.96 9.86 2.82
N ALA A 63 -37.87 9.33 2.26
CA ALA A 63 -36.82 8.64 3.01
C ALA A 63 -35.44 9.05 2.51
N LYS A 64 -34.52 9.26 3.46
CA LYS A 64 -33.10 9.47 3.20
C LYS A 64 -32.33 8.20 3.55
N ILE A 65 -31.66 7.62 2.57
CA ILE A 65 -30.91 6.37 2.76
C ILE A 65 -29.45 6.60 2.35
N ASP A 66 -28.55 6.21 3.24
CA ASP A 66 -27.12 6.33 3.02
C ASP A 66 -26.69 5.39 1.89
N PHE A 67 -25.94 5.90 0.91
CA PHE A 67 -25.38 5.08 -0.18
C PHE A 67 -26.38 4.12 -0.85
N LEU A 68 -27.45 4.63 -1.48
CA LEU A 68 -28.47 3.78 -2.14
C LEU A 68 -27.93 2.68 -3.08
N CYS A 69 -26.75 2.87 -3.67
CA CYS A 69 -26.05 1.85 -4.46
C CYS A 69 -25.52 0.64 -3.66
N ASN A 70 -25.59 0.66 -2.33
CA ASN A 70 -25.26 -0.44 -1.45
C ASN A 70 -26.47 -1.35 -1.28
N THR A 71 -26.56 -2.41 -2.06
CA THR A 71 -27.79 -3.21 -2.11
C THR A 71 -28.17 -3.82 -0.75
N THR A 72 -27.20 -4.27 0.04
CA THR A 72 -27.46 -4.84 1.37
C THR A 72 -28.04 -3.81 2.35
N LEU A 73 -27.49 -2.59 2.37
CA LEU A 73 -27.95 -1.55 3.28
C LEU A 73 -29.28 -0.97 2.82
N THR A 74 -29.42 -0.72 1.52
CA THR A 74 -30.68 -0.25 0.93
C THR A 74 -31.81 -1.25 1.18
N ALA A 75 -31.60 -2.55 0.96
CA ALA A 75 -32.62 -3.56 1.21
C ALA A 75 -33.09 -3.55 2.68
N LYS A 76 -32.18 -3.41 3.64
CA LYS A 76 -32.52 -3.30 5.07
C LYS A 76 -33.28 -2.01 5.37
N SER A 77 -32.89 -0.90 4.75
CA SER A 77 -33.53 0.41 4.96
C SER A 77 -34.88 0.54 4.27
N LEU A 78 -35.14 -0.21 3.19
CA LEU A 78 -36.41 -0.17 2.44
C LEU A 78 -37.51 -1.06 3.06
N GLN A 79 -37.18 -1.94 4.01
CA GLN A 79 -38.17 -2.78 4.69
C GLN A 79 -39.19 -1.92 5.43
N ASP A 80 -40.47 -2.08 5.06
CA ASP A 80 -41.63 -1.47 5.71
C ASP A 80 -41.67 0.08 5.72
N ILE A 81 -40.90 0.76 4.85
CA ILE A 81 -40.88 2.24 4.82
C ILE A 81 -41.81 2.86 3.77
N ILE A 82 -42.21 2.10 2.76
CA ILE A 82 -43.04 2.59 1.65
C ILE A 82 -44.51 2.41 2.06
N PRO A 83 -45.29 3.50 2.24
CA PRO A 83 -46.70 3.40 2.60
C PRO A 83 -47.53 2.71 1.52
N GLU A 84 -48.64 2.06 1.89
CA GLU A 84 -49.55 1.42 0.91
C GLU A 84 -50.13 2.43 -0.10
N GLU A 85 -50.23 3.70 0.28
CA GLU A 85 -50.72 4.78 -0.58
C GLU A 85 -49.70 5.22 -1.66
N ALA A 86 -48.45 4.77 -1.56
CA ALA A 86 -47.40 5.09 -2.52
C ALA A 86 -47.59 4.31 -3.83
N LYS A 87 -47.99 5.02 -4.89
CA LYS A 87 -48.16 4.45 -6.23
C LYS A 87 -46.92 4.61 -7.10
N ASN A 88 -46.12 5.65 -6.85
CA ASN A 88 -44.97 6.01 -7.67
C ASN A 88 -43.78 6.36 -6.78
N VAL A 89 -42.61 5.77 -7.07
CA VAL A 89 -41.39 6.00 -6.29
C VAL A 89 -40.41 6.84 -7.09
N PHE A 90 -40.08 8.03 -6.59
CA PHE A 90 -39.06 8.90 -7.19
C PHE A 90 -37.75 8.78 -6.43
N VAL A 91 -36.66 8.52 -7.15
CA VAL A 91 -35.34 8.31 -6.57
C VAL A 91 -34.41 9.45 -6.97
N ILE A 92 -33.90 10.15 -5.95
CA ILE A 92 -32.91 11.23 -6.07
C ILE A 92 -31.55 10.62 -5.75
N SER A 93 -30.85 10.16 -6.79
CA SER A 93 -29.53 9.50 -6.68
C SER A 93 -28.79 9.48 -8.01
N CYS A 94 -27.56 8.95 -8.01
CA CYS A 94 -26.91 8.54 -9.26
C CYS A 94 -27.59 7.28 -9.82
N GLY A 95 -27.29 6.97 -11.09
CA GLY A 95 -27.90 5.85 -11.82
C GLY A 95 -27.65 4.50 -11.16
N LEU A 96 -26.60 4.35 -10.35
CA LEU A 96 -26.37 3.14 -9.57
C LEU A 96 -27.40 2.98 -8.44
N GLY A 97 -27.69 4.05 -7.70
CA GLY A 97 -28.68 4.03 -6.63
C GLY A 97 -30.10 3.87 -7.16
N ILE A 98 -30.41 4.50 -8.29
CA ILE A 98 -31.72 4.35 -8.94
C ILE A 98 -31.95 2.90 -9.37
N GLN A 99 -30.97 2.27 -10.03
CA GLN A 99 -31.07 0.87 -10.46
C GLN A 99 -31.18 -0.09 -9.27
N ALA A 100 -30.41 0.14 -8.20
CA ALA A 100 -30.51 -0.67 -6.98
C ALA A 100 -31.92 -0.63 -6.35
N VAL A 101 -32.56 0.55 -6.31
CA VAL A 101 -33.93 0.67 -5.80
C VAL A 101 -34.93 0.01 -6.76
N ALA A 102 -34.78 0.21 -8.07
CA ALA A 102 -35.67 -0.38 -9.09
C ALA A 102 -35.61 -1.92 -9.17
N GLU A 103 -34.48 -2.50 -8.79
CA GLU A 103 -34.31 -3.95 -8.68
C GLU A 103 -35.03 -4.53 -7.44
N MET A 104 -35.11 -3.77 -6.35
CA MET A 104 -35.68 -4.22 -5.07
C MET A 104 -37.18 -3.96 -4.92
N LEU A 105 -37.73 -3.04 -5.71
CA LEU A 105 -39.13 -2.65 -5.62
C LEU A 105 -39.94 -3.16 -6.80
N ASP A 106 -41.15 -3.64 -6.49
CA ASP A 106 -42.18 -3.93 -7.48
C ASP A 106 -42.97 -2.67 -7.90
N HIS A 107 -42.72 -1.54 -7.24
CA HIS A 107 -43.32 -0.26 -7.56
C HIS A 107 -42.67 0.38 -8.80
N PRO A 108 -43.40 1.20 -9.57
CA PRO A 108 -42.81 2.07 -10.59
C PRO A 108 -41.76 3.01 -9.97
N VAL A 109 -40.51 2.85 -10.40
CA VAL A 109 -39.37 3.69 -9.98
C VAL A 109 -38.99 4.68 -11.07
N TYR A 110 -38.81 5.95 -10.68
CA TYR A 110 -38.44 7.06 -11.55
C TYR A 110 -37.16 7.74 -11.04
N ALA A 111 -36.21 7.97 -11.93
CA ALA A 111 -35.05 8.83 -11.73
C ALA A 111 -35.42 10.32 -11.69
N ALA A 112 -35.30 10.93 -10.50
CA ALA A 112 -35.48 12.37 -10.32
C ALA A 112 -34.22 13.17 -10.71
N SER A 113 -33.07 12.51 -10.92
CA SER A 113 -31.77 13.13 -11.09
C SER A 113 -30.94 12.52 -12.21
N ASP A 114 -30.01 13.32 -12.75
CA ASP A 114 -28.99 12.92 -13.71
C ASP A 114 -27.68 12.63 -13.00
N THR A 115 -26.97 11.59 -13.44
CA THR A 115 -25.62 11.27 -12.93
C THR A 115 -24.59 12.14 -13.63
N ILE A 116 -23.76 12.82 -12.86
CA ILE A 116 -22.72 13.70 -13.38
C ILE A 116 -21.42 12.91 -13.51
N SER A 117 -20.70 13.14 -14.60
CA SER A 117 -19.30 12.69 -14.73
C SER A 117 -18.43 13.48 -13.75
N VAL A 118 -17.87 12.80 -12.77
CA VAL A 118 -16.89 13.37 -11.82
C VAL A 118 -15.56 12.64 -11.95
N ASP A 119 -14.47 13.32 -11.60
CA ASP A 119 -13.15 12.72 -11.48
C ASP A 119 -13.12 11.76 -10.27
N GLY A 120 -12.51 10.58 -10.40
CA GLY A 120 -12.26 9.64 -9.30
C GLY A 120 -13.27 8.49 -9.08
N GLN A 121 -12.89 7.51 -8.25
CA GLN A 121 -13.76 6.38 -7.86
C GLN A 121 -14.64 6.75 -6.66
N HIS A 122 -15.96 6.82 -6.85
CA HIS A 122 -16.85 7.16 -5.75
C HIS A 122 -18.13 6.31 -5.72
N GLY A 123 -18.27 5.42 -4.73
CA GLY A 123 -19.48 4.63 -4.48
C GLY A 123 -19.17 3.15 -4.23
N MET A 124 -20.19 2.40 -3.83
CA MET A 124 -20.07 0.99 -3.45
C MET A 124 -20.34 -0.02 -4.57
N ALA A 125 -20.81 0.41 -5.73
CA ALA A 125 -21.00 -0.49 -6.86
C ALA A 125 -19.62 -0.80 -7.46
N LEU A 126 -19.02 -1.89 -7.00
CA LEU A 126 -17.68 -2.35 -7.37
C LEU A 126 -17.71 -3.66 -8.16
N THR A 127 -18.88 -4.01 -8.69
CA THR A 127 -19.09 -5.01 -9.73
C THR A 127 -19.54 -4.33 -11.02
N THR A 128 -19.76 -5.12 -12.08
CA THR A 128 -20.12 -4.75 -13.47
C THR A 128 -20.57 -3.30 -13.65
N THR A 129 -19.95 -2.55 -14.57
CA THR A 129 -20.40 -1.19 -14.90
C THR A 129 -21.91 -1.20 -15.17
N LEU A 130 -22.67 -0.41 -14.40
CA LEU A 130 -24.13 -0.26 -14.57
C LEU A 130 -24.53 1.18 -14.93
N CYS A 131 -23.63 2.15 -14.80
CA CYS A 131 -23.90 3.55 -15.13
C CYS A 131 -22.69 4.21 -15.82
N ASP A 132 -22.94 4.90 -16.94
CA ASP A 132 -21.93 5.59 -17.75
C ASP A 132 -21.69 7.04 -17.29
N ALA A 133 -22.39 7.49 -16.24
CA ALA A 133 -22.36 8.87 -15.75
C ALA A 133 -22.57 9.94 -16.86
N CYS A 134 -23.39 9.62 -17.87
CA CYS A 134 -23.50 10.37 -19.10
C CYS A 134 -24.24 11.73 -19.01
N GLY A 135 -24.53 12.24 -17.82
CA GLY A 135 -25.21 13.54 -17.65
C GLY A 135 -26.67 13.58 -18.08
N GLN A 136 -27.23 12.46 -18.56
CA GLN A 136 -28.62 12.35 -19.02
C GLN A 136 -29.16 10.96 -18.65
N CYS A 137 -29.95 10.88 -17.59
CA CYS A 137 -30.48 9.62 -17.08
C CYS A 137 -31.75 9.22 -17.83
N TYR A 138 -31.75 8.02 -18.43
CA TYR A 138 -32.86 7.43 -19.17
C TYR A 138 -33.67 6.41 -18.34
N LEU A 139 -33.31 6.18 -17.08
CA LEU A 139 -33.90 5.13 -16.24
C LEU A 139 -35.40 5.33 -15.95
N ASN A 140 -35.91 6.56 -16.12
CA ASN A 140 -37.34 6.86 -16.10
C ASN A 140 -38.15 6.01 -17.09
N LEU A 141 -37.54 5.76 -18.25
CA LEU A 141 -38.19 5.20 -19.43
C LEU A 141 -37.95 3.69 -19.55
N THR A 142 -36.88 3.21 -18.92
CA THR A 142 -36.38 1.85 -19.12
C THR A 142 -36.57 0.95 -17.90
N GLY A 143 -37.46 1.33 -16.99
CA GLY A 143 -37.81 0.53 -15.81
C GLY A 143 -36.63 0.29 -14.86
N GLY A 144 -35.67 1.22 -14.82
CA GLY A 144 -34.47 1.07 -14.01
C GLY A 144 -33.40 0.15 -14.61
N ILE A 145 -33.36 -0.06 -15.92
CA ILE A 145 -32.25 -0.76 -16.61
C ILE A 145 -31.55 0.23 -17.54
N CYS A 146 -30.23 0.45 -17.37
CA CYS A 146 -29.50 1.46 -18.14
C CYS A 146 -29.26 1.04 -19.61
N PRO A 147 -29.90 1.67 -20.62
CA PRO A 147 -29.73 1.27 -22.02
C PRO A 147 -28.35 1.63 -22.57
N ILE A 148 -27.65 2.61 -21.98
CA ILE A 148 -26.31 3.02 -22.42
C ILE A 148 -25.26 1.96 -22.08
N VAL A 149 -25.37 1.33 -20.91
CA VAL A 149 -24.35 0.42 -20.39
C VAL A 149 -24.70 -1.04 -20.66
N ASP A 150 -25.95 -1.44 -20.43
CA ASP A 150 -26.37 -2.84 -20.63
C ASP A 150 -26.45 -3.20 -22.13
N CYS A 151 -26.74 -2.22 -23.01
CA CYS A 151 -26.71 -2.47 -24.46
C CYS A 151 -25.28 -2.36 -24.97
N ALA A 152 -24.75 -3.42 -25.58
CA ALA A 152 -23.41 -3.40 -26.19
C ALA A 152 -23.23 -2.33 -27.29
N LYS A 153 -24.34 -1.82 -27.84
CA LYS A 153 -24.38 -0.75 -28.85
C LYS A 153 -24.84 0.60 -28.29
N SER A 154 -25.15 0.68 -26.98
CA SER A 154 -25.65 1.87 -26.29
C SER A 154 -26.84 2.55 -26.99
N LEU A 155 -27.77 1.75 -27.55
CA LEU A 155 -28.93 2.26 -28.30
C LEU A 155 -29.97 2.87 -27.36
N LEU A 156 -30.65 3.93 -27.82
CA LEU A 156 -31.76 4.61 -27.13
C LEU A 156 -33.13 4.40 -27.81
N ASN A 157 -33.13 3.88 -29.03
CA ASN A 157 -34.30 3.78 -29.90
C ASN A 157 -34.86 2.35 -29.99
N GLY A 158 -34.67 1.54 -28.95
CA GLY A 158 -35.23 0.18 -28.90
C GLY A 158 -34.32 -0.93 -29.42
N GLN A 159 -34.92 -2.11 -29.62
CA GLN A 159 -34.25 -3.31 -30.09
C GLN A 159 -33.73 -3.14 -31.54
N CYS A 160 -32.50 -3.59 -31.79
CA CYS A 160 -31.91 -3.58 -33.13
C CYS A 160 -32.24 -4.80 -34.01
N GLY A 161 -33.05 -5.75 -33.50
CA GLY A 161 -33.30 -7.04 -34.15
C GLY A 161 -32.17 -8.07 -34.02
N GLY A 162 -31.04 -7.68 -33.40
CA GLY A 162 -29.87 -8.53 -33.19
C GLY A 162 -29.86 -9.39 -31.93
N ALA A 163 -31.03 -9.63 -31.34
CA ALA A 163 -31.13 -10.50 -30.16
C ALA A 163 -31.46 -11.93 -30.61
N LYS A 164 -30.79 -12.92 -30.04
CA LYS A 164 -31.10 -14.33 -30.27
C LYS A 164 -31.18 -15.05 -28.93
N ASP A 165 -32.32 -15.69 -28.66
CA ASP A 165 -32.58 -16.44 -27.43
C ASP A 165 -32.29 -15.63 -26.14
N GLY A 166 -32.67 -14.35 -26.12
CA GLY A 166 -32.41 -13.46 -24.98
C GLY A 166 -31.01 -12.84 -24.93
N LYS A 167 -30.09 -13.22 -25.83
CA LYS A 167 -28.69 -12.81 -25.81
C LYS A 167 -28.36 -11.79 -26.90
N CYS A 168 -27.36 -10.96 -26.64
CA CYS A 168 -26.86 -9.96 -27.59
C CYS A 168 -26.03 -10.62 -28.71
N GLU A 169 -26.21 -10.21 -29.98
CA GLU A 169 -25.36 -10.68 -31.09
C GLU A 169 -23.89 -10.25 -30.98
N VAL A 170 -23.62 -9.10 -30.36
CA VAL A 170 -22.28 -8.53 -30.23
C VAL A 170 -21.50 -9.28 -29.14
N ASP A 171 -22.19 -9.73 -28.09
CA ASP A 171 -21.61 -10.47 -26.98
C ASP A 171 -22.61 -11.52 -26.48
N LYS A 172 -22.34 -12.78 -26.82
CA LYS A 172 -23.21 -13.92 -26.48
C LYS A 172 -23.31 -14.18 -24.98
N ASN A 173 -22.36 -13.66 -24.18
CA ASN A 173 -22.40 -13.78 -22.73
C ASN A 173 -23.30 -12.72 -22.07
N LYS A 174 -23.69 -11.67 -22.82
CA LYS A 174 -24.59 -10.62 -22.33
C LYS A 174 -26.04 -10.86 -22.72
N ASP A 175 -26.93 -10.61 -21.77
CA ASP A 175 -28.36 -10.51 -22.04
C ASP A 175 -28.67 -9.28 -22.89
N CYS A 176 -29.69 -9.38 -23.75
CA CYS A 176 -30.17 -8.25 -24.52
C CYS A 176 -30.83 -7.24 -23.57
N ALA A 177 -30.20 -6.08 -23.41
CA ALA A 177 -30.72 -4.99 -22.57
C ALA A 177 -32.16 -4.59 -22.91
N TRP A 178 -32.47 -4.45 -24.20
CA TRP A 178 -33.79 -4.03 -24.66
C TRP A 178 -34.88 -5.09 -24.51
N GLU A 179 -34.49 -6.37 -24.45
CA GLU A 179 -35.43 -7.44 -24.08
C GLU A 179 -35.68 -7.43 -22.57
N LYS A 180 -34.64 -7.22 -21.75
CA LYS A 180 -34.79 -7.02 -20.30
C LYS A 180 -35.68 -5.82 -19.97
N ILE A 181 -35.45 -4.68 -20.64
CA ILE A 181 -36.25 -3.45 -20.49
C ILE A 181 -37.72 -3.73 -20.83
N TYR A 182 -37.99 -4.35 -21.99
CA TYR A 182 -39.34 -4.68 -22.40
C TYR A 182 -40.06 -5.52 -21.33
N ARG A 183 -39.44 -6.62 -20.86
CA ARG A 183 -40.04 -7.50 -19.86
C ARG A 183 -40.26 -6.79 -18.52
N LYS A 184 -39.32 -5.95 -18.09
CA LYS A 184 -39.47 -5.16 -16.86
C LYS A 184 -40.61 -4.15 -16.97
N MET A 185 -40.69 -3.41 -18.08
CA MET A 185 -41.76 -2.44 -18.32
C MET A 185 -43.14 -3.10 -18.41
N ASP A 186 -43.24 -4.26 -19.06
CA ASP A 186 -44.46 -5.07 -19.13
C ASP A 186 -44.90 -5.55 -17.73
N SER A 187 -43.96 -6.06 -16.92
CA SER A 187 -44.25 -6.49 -15.54
C SER A 187 -44.74 -5.35 -14.63
N LEU A 188 -44.39 -4.10 -14.94
CA LEU A 188 -44.83 -2.91 -14.24
C LEU A 188 -46.14 -2.33 -14.80
N GLY A 189 -46.71 -2.90 -15.87
CA GLY A 189 -47.87 -2.37 -16.57
C GLY A 189 -47.59 -1.06 -17.33
N ARG A 190 -46.33 -0.75 -17.62
CA ARG A 190 -45.86 0.52 -18.21
C ARG A 190 -45.41 0.38 -19.66
N LEU A 191 -45.85 -0.67 -20.35
CA LEU A 191 -45.34 -0.97 -21.69
C LEU A 191 -45.69 0.13 -22.71
N GLU A 192 -46.87 0.74 -22.59
CA GLU A 192 -47.28 1.86 -23.45
C GLU A 192 -46.35 3.07 -23.29
N GLU A 193 -45.89 3.37 -22.06
CA GLU A 193 -44.91 4.44 -21.82
C GLU A 193 -43.59 4.22 -22.58
N LEU A 194 -43.17 2.96 -22.76
CA LEU A 194 -41.96 2.61 -23.50
C LEU A 194 -42.18 2.69 -25.02
N LEU A 195 -43.36 2.28 -25.50
CA LEU A 195 -43.67 2.17 -26.93
C LEU A 195 -44.06 3.51 -27.55
N ASP A 196 -44.76 4.36 -26.81
CA ASP A 196 -45.22 5.68 -27.27
C ASP A 196 -44.15 6.76 -27.08
N GLN A 197 -43.02 6.39 -26.46
CA GLN A 197 -41.94 7.32 -26.20
C GLN A 197 -41.29 7.81 -27.51
N PRO A 198 -41.17 9.13 -27.71
CA PRO A 198 -40.36 9.64 -28.81
C PRO A 198 -38.90 9.22 -28.64
N VAL A 199 -38.20 9.03 -29.76
CA VAL A 199 -36.77 8.72 -29.76
C VAL A 199 -36.02 9.89 -29.12
N GLU A 200 -35.47 9.66 -27.94
CA GLU A 200 -34.61 10.61 -27.25
C GLU A 200 -33.26 10.67 -27.94
N LEU A 201 -32.93 11.83 -28.51
CA LEU A 201 -31.60 12.08 -29.04
C LEU A 201 -30.63 12.30 -27.88
N ARG A 202 -29.53 11.55 -27.87
CA ARG A 202 -28.47 11.73 -26.87
C ARG A 202 -27.82 13.09 -27.04
N ASP A 203 -27.84 13.90 -25.99
CA ASP A 203 -27.14 15.17 -25.96
C ASP A 203 -25.68 14.96 -25.56
N TYR A 204 -24.81 14.78 -26.55
CA TYR A 204 -23.37 14.60 -26.34
C TYR A 204 -22.69 15.85 -25.75
N SER A 205 -23.35 17.01 -25.71
CA SER A 205 -22.80 18.22 -25.06
C SER A 205 -22.88 18.17 -23.54
N LYS A 206 -23.78 17.35 -22.97
CA LYS A 206 -23.90 17.13 -21.51
C LYS A 206 -22.73 16.34 -20.93
N VAL A 207 -21.99 15.59 -21.76
CA VAL A 207 -20.78 14.86 -21.36
C VAL A 207 -19.56 15.65 -21.81
N ASN A 208 -18.74 16.08 -20.86
CA ASN A 208 -17.48 16.73 -21.20
C ASN A 208 -16.42 15.67 -21.56
N PHE A 209 -16.51 15.11 -22.77
CA PHE A 209 -15.55 14.13 -23.27
C PHE A 209 -14.11 14.65 -23.28
N LYS A 210 -13.92 15.98 -23.37
CA LYS A 210 -12.59 16.59 -23.24
C LYS A 210 -12.05 16.36 -21.82
N ILE A 211 -12.82 16.68 -20.78
CA ILE A 211 -12.43 16.39 -19.38
C ILE A 211 -12.18 14.90 -19.18
N VAL A 212 -13.10 14.03 -19.63
CA VAL A 212 -12.93 12.57 -19.48
C VAL A 212 -11.66 12.08 -20.17
N ASN A 213 -11.38 12.52 -21.39
CA ASN A 213 -10.17 12.14 -22.12
C ASN A 213 -8.90 12.72 -21.47
N GLU A 214 -8.94 13.98 -21.01
CA GLU A 214 -7.83 14.61 -20.28
C GLU A 214 -7.54 13.87 -18.97
N TYR A 215 -8.58 13.47 -18.22
CA TYR A 215 -8.46 12.67 -17.01
C TYR A 215 -7.92 11.26 -17.30
N VAL A 216 -8.45 10.56 -18.31
CA VAL A 216 -7.95 9.24 -18.72
C VAL A 216 -6.49 9.32 -19.15
N ASN A 217 -6.13 10.36 -19.91
CA ASN A 217 -4.74 10.59 -20.31
C ASN A 217 -3.86 10.89 -19.10
N SER A 218 -4.27 11.77 -18.19
CA SER A 218 -3.48 12.10 -17.00
C SER A 218 -3.29 10.88 -16.07
N VAL A 219 -4.31 10.04 -15.91
CA VAL A 219 -4.22 8.78 -15.16
C VAL A 219 -3.28 7.79 -15.85
N ARG A 220 -3.31 7.70 -17.19
CA ARG A 220 -2.38 6.86 -17.95
C ARG A 220 -0.95 7.38 -17.80
N ASP A 221 -0.71 8.67 -18.01
CA ASP A 221 0.60 9.29 -17.89
C ASP A 221 1.17 9.07 -16.48
N SER A 222 0.34 9.30 -15.45
CA SER A 222 0.73 9.05 -14.03
C SER A 222 1.03 7.58 -13.74
N ARG A 223 0.36 6.63 -14.42
CA ARG A 223 0.66 5.19 -14.31
C ARG A 223 2.01 4.83 -14.94
N PHE A 224 2.38 5.50 -16.02
CA PHE A 224 3.62 5.26 -16.76
C PHE A 224 4.80 6.07 -16.25
N GLU A 225 4.59 7.10 -15.43
CA GLU A 225 5.64 7.91 -14.81
C GLU A 225 6.39 7.18 -13.67
N GLY A 226 6.43 5.84 -13.66
CA GLY A 226 7.13 5.00 -12.70
C GLY A 226 6.27 3.85 -12.18
N TYR A 227 5.41 4.14 -11.21
CA TYR A 227 4.41 3.19 -10.70
C TYR A 227 3.18 3.93 -10.15
N TYR A 228 2.02 3.27 -10.25
CA TYR A 228 0.72 3.78 -9.77
C TYR A 228 0.66 3.90 -8.25
N GLY A 229 -0.17 4.80 -7.72
CA GLY A 229 -0.40 4.95 -6.28
C GLY A 229 0.82 5.48 -5.53
N GLY A 230 0.92 5.21 -4.23
CA GLY A 230 1.89 5.85 -3.34
C GLY A 230 1.40 7.17 -2.74
N ILE A 231 2.22 7.76 -1.87
CA ILE A 231 1.94 9.01 -1.14
C ILE A 231 3.23 9.83 -0.97
N HIS A 232 3.07 11.08 -0.54
CA HIS A 232 4.16 12.01 -0.24
C HIS A 232 4.07 12.46 1.23
N PRO A 233 4.42 11.58 2.20
CA PRO A 233 4.47 11.97 3.59
C PRO A 233 5.54 13.05 3.81
N SER A 234 5.32 13.92 4.80
CA SER A 234 6.35 14.88 5.21
C SER A 234 7.63 14.14 5.59
N GLU A 235 8.72 14.46 4.92
CA GLU A 235 9.97 13.70 5.02
C GLU A 235 10.60 13.77 6.41
N LYS A 236 10.61 14.96 7.04
CA LYS A 236 11.15 15.17 8.39
C LYS A 236 12.60 14.64 8.55
N LYS A 237 13.41 14.70 7.49
CA LYS A 237 14.81 14.24 7.47
C LYS A 237 15.76 15.30 8.04
N GLU A 238 15.31 16.56 8.13
CA GLU A 238 16.06 17.70 8.68
C GLU A 238 16.55 17.49 10.12
N PHE A 239 15.95 16.55 10.87
CA PHE A 239 16.40 16.17 12.21
C PHE A 239 17.80 15.54 12.23
N SER A 240 18.22 14.83 11.18
CA SER A 240 19.46 14.05 11.19
C SER A 240 20.25 14.08 9.89
N GLU A 241 19.69 14.59 8.79
CA GLU A 241 20.38 14.62 7.48
C GLU A 241 21.63 15.50 7.48
N ASN A 242 21.64 16.58 8.27
CA ASN A 242 22.77 17.51 8.37
C ASN A 242 23.71 17.20 9.54
N VAL A 243 23.44 16.11 10.28
CA VAL A 243 24.28 15.66 11.40
C VAL A 243 25.29 14.64 10.88
N ASP A 244 26.57 14.81 11.22
CA ASP A 244 27.62 13.88 10.81
C ASP A 244 27.36 12.47 11.37
N LEU A 245 27.84 11.46 10.65
CA LEU A 245 27.83 10.08 11.13
C LEU A 245 28.81 9.95 12.31
N VAL A 246 28.33 9.42 13.43
CA VAL A 246 29.14 9.24 14.65
C VAL A 246 29.31 7.77 14.98
N SER A 247 30.52 7.34 15.35
CA SER A 247 30.74 6.01 15.93
C SER A 247 30.13 5.95 17.33
N TYR A 248 29.23 5.00 17.57
CA TYR A 248 28.61 4.84 18.89
C TYR A 248 29.65 4.33 19.92
N PRO A 249 29.58 4.79 21.19
CA PRO A 249 30.46 4.28 22.25
C PRO A 249 30.39 2.76 22.41
N GLN A 250 31.48 2.16 22.88
CA GLN A 250 31.53 0.71 23.06
C GLN A 250 30.51 0.24 24.11
N PRO A 251 29.60 -0.68 23.75
CA PRO A 251 28.58 -1.17 24.69
C PRO A 251 29.22 -2.05 25.75
N ARG A 252 28.79 -1.89 27.01
CA ARG A 252 29.26 -2.73 28.12
C ARG A 252 28.72 -4.15 28.01
N THR A 253 27.49 -4.29 27.54
CA THR A 253 26.82 -5.57 27.36
C THR A 253 26.11 -5.57 26.02
N VAL A 254 26.18 -6.70 25.30
CA VAL A 254 25.38 -6.90 24.09
C VAL A 254 24.49 -8.12 24.24
N VAL A 255 23.28 -8.04 23.70
CA VAL A 255 22.31 -9.14 23.64
C VAL A 255 22.05 -9.49 22.19
N LEU A 256 22.50 -10.67 21.76
CA LEU A 256 22.42 -11.11 20.37
C LEU A 256 21.41 -12.26 20.25
N PRO A 257 20.18 -11.99 19.76
CA PRO A 257 19.23 -13.04 19.43
C PRO A 257 19.79 -13.98 18.36
N LEU A 258 19.48 -15.27 18.46
CA LEU A 258 19.84 -16.26 17.43
C LEU A 258 18.94 -16.20 16.19
N SER A 259 17.82 -15.46 16.26
CA SER A 259 17.02 -15.08 15.10
C SER A 259 17.32 -13.62 14.77
N GLN A 260 17.99 -13.35 13.65
CA GLN A 260 18.19 -11.97 13.13
C GLN A 260 17.94 -11.92 11.61
N HIS A 261 17.15 -12.86 11.11
CA HIS A 261 16.87 -13.08 9.69
C HIS A 261 15.51 -13.76 9.49
N ALA A 262 14.98 -13.75 8.27
CA ALA A 262 13.63 -14.21 7.96
C ALA A 262 13.35 -15.72 8.16
N GLY A 263 14.37 -16.58 8.26
CA GLY A 263 14.19 -18.03 8.40
C GLY A 263 14.60 -18.60 9.76
N ALA A 264 14.90 -19.91 9.80
CA ALA A 264 15.06 -20.65 11.05
C ALA A 264 16.23 -20.12 11.90
N PRO A 265 16.05 -19.90 13.23
CA PRO A 265 17.09 -19.39 14.12
C PRO A 265 18.40 -20.16 13.99
N ALA A 266 19.53 -19.44 14.12
CA ALA A 266 20.85 -20.04 14.09
C ALA A 266 21.07 -21.03 15.25
N GLU A 267 21.80 -22.11 14.97
CA GLU A 267 22.18 -23.11 15.98
C GLU A 267 23.34 -22.60 16.83
N LEU A 268 23.15 -22.57 18.14
CA LEU A 268 24.11 -22.07 19.12
C LEU A 268 25.46 -22.83 19.07
N LEU A 269 26.57 -22.10 19.10
CA LEU A 269 27.94 -22.65 19.08
C LEU A 269 28.77 -22.36 20.33
N VAL A 270 28.23 -21.60 21.28
CA VAL A 270 28.96 -21.10 22.45
C VAL A 270 28.27 -21.47 23.75
N GLU A 271 29.01 -21.46 24.84
CA GLU A 271 28.51 -21.75 26.20
C GLU A 271 28.75 -20.60 27.18
N VAL A 272 27.99 -20.58 28.28
CA VAL A 272 28.16 -19.59 29.35
C VAL A 272 29.55 -19.74 29.98
N GLY A 273 30.25 -18.62 30.18
CA GLY A 273 31.62 -18.56 30.68
C GLY A 273 32.69 -18.52 29.58
N GLN A 274 32.33 -18.80 28.32
CA GLN A 274 33.27 -18.78 27.21
C GLN A 274 33.71 -17.35 26.88
N LYS A 275 35.02 -17.17 26.65
CA LYS A 275 35.56 -15.94 26.06
C LYS A 275 35.33 -15.94 24.55
N VAL A 276 34.86 -14.81 24.04
CA VAL A 276 34.57 -14.61 22.61
C VAL A 276 35.27 -13.37 22.09
N LYS A 277 35.57 -13.37 20.79
CA LYS A 277 36.23 -12.28 20.08
C LYS A 277 35.30 -11.64 19.05
N VAL A 278 35.57 -10.40 18.65
CA VAL A 278 34.79 -9.70 17.60
C VAL A 278 34.87 -10.51 16.30
N GLY A 279 33.72 -10.80 15.71
CA GLY A 279 33.59 -11.57 14.48
C GLY A 279 33.65 -13.09 14.64
N GLN A 280 33.75 -13.59 15.87
CA GLN A 280 33.59 -15.03 16.14
C GLN A 280 32.13 -15.45 15.94
N LYS A 281 31.88 -16.59 15.28
CA LYS A 281 30.54 -17.16 15.18
C LYS A 281 30.03 -17.59 16.55
N LEU A 282 28.83 -17.13 16.89
CA LEU A 282 28.05 -17.53 18.07
C LEU A 282 26.96 -18.54 17.72
N GLY A 283 26.50 -18.52 16.46
CA GLY A 283 25.56 -19.49 15.94
C GLY A 283 25.74 -19.74 14.44
N GLU A 284 25.54 -20.98 14.01
CA GLU A 284 25.64 -21.42 12.60
C GLU A 284 24.25 -21.42 11.93
N ALA A 285 24.22 -21.24 10.60
CA ALA A 285 22.96 -21.22 9.86
C ALA A 285 22.24 -22.59 9.92
N ASN A 286 20.96 -22.59 10.30
CA ASN A 286 20.11 -23.78 10.32
C ASN A 286 19.23 -23.86 9.06
N GLY A 287 19.66 -24.64 8.08
CA GLY A 287 18.91 -24.86 6.83
C GLY A 287 19.21 -23.85 5.71
N PHE A 288 18.34 -23.81 4.69
CA PHE A 288 18.55 -23.02 3.48
C PHE A 288 18.33 -21.52 3.72
N VAL A 289 17.21 -21.15 4.36
CA VAL A 289 16.91 -19.78 4.75
C VAL A 289 17.32 -19.59 6.21
N SER A 290 18.60 -19.31 6.43
CA SER A 290 19.18 -18.98 7.74
C SER A 290 20.53 -18.30 7.53
N SER A 291 21.10 -17.65 8.55
CA SER A 291 22.38 -16.95 8.43
C SER A 291 23.14 -16.96 9.76
N PRO A 292 24.48 -17.15 9.76
CA PRO A 292 25.27 -17.18 10.99
C PRO A 292 25.17 -15.89 11.79
N ILE A 293 25.27 -16.02 13.11
CA ILE A 293 25.30 -14.90 14.06
C ILE A 293 26.72 -14.80 14.62
N HIS A 294 27.26 -13.58 14.68
CA HIS A 294 28.63 -13.30 15.11
C HIS A 294 28.64 -12.40 16.33
N SER A 295 29.69 -12.52 17.14
CA SER A 295 29.93 -11.60 18.25
C SER A 295 30.31 -10.22 17.73
N SER A 296 29.62 -9.19 18.21
CA SER A 296 29.91 -7.81 17.87
C SER A 296 30.98 -7.17 18.76
N VAL A 297 31.29 -7.80 19.89
CA VAL A 297 32.30 -7.39 20.88
C VAL A 297 33.24 -8.55 21.22
N SER A 298 34.41 -8.24 21.78
CA SER A 298 35.17 -9.21 22.58
C SER A 298 34.70 -9.16 24.03
N GLY A 299 34.78 -10.30 24.72
CA GLY A 299 34.37 -10.39 26.12
C GLY A 299 34.01 -11.82 26.55
N THR A 300 33.10 -11.93 27.50
CA THR A 300 32.67 -13.21 28.09
C THR A 300 31.18 -13.41 27.91
N VAL A 301 30.76 -14.60 27.47
CA VAL A 301 29.35 -15.01 27.45
C VAL A 301 28.88 -15.16 28.90
N VAL A 302 27.99 -14.28 29.35
CA VAL A 302 27.49 -14.27 30.73
C VAL A 302 26.14 -14.95 30.90
N ALA A 303 25.35 -15.04 29.83
CA ALA A 303 24.09 -15.78 29.83
C ALA A 303 23.71 -16.23 28.41
N ILE A 304 22.97 -17.33 28.34
CA ILE A 304 22.31 -17.81 27.13
C ILE A 304 20.87 -18.13 27.53
N GLU A 305 19.94 -17.23 27.19
CA GLU A 305 18.57 -17.29 27.71
C GLU A 305 17.56 -16.61 26.77
N PRO A 306 16.26 -16.92 26.91
CA PRO A 306 15.23 -16.23 26.15
C PRO A 306 15.11 -14.74 26.52
N ARG A 307 15.32 -13.85 25.54
CA ARG A 307 15.12 -12.39 25.65
C ARG A 307 14.08 -11.91 24.62
N LEU A 308 13.41 -10.79 24.90
CA LEU A 308 12.39 -10.25 23.99
C LEU A 308 13.04 -9.88 22.66
N HIS A 309 12.51 -10.41 21.56
CA HIS A 309 12.99 -10.11 20.22
C HIS A 309 12.46 -8.73 19.77
N PRO A 310 13.32 -7.83 19.27
CA PRO A 310 12.95 -6.44 18.97
C PRO A 310 11.81 -6.30 17.94
N THR A 311 11.71 -7.22 16.98
CA THR A 311 10.75 -7.12 15.87
C THR A 311 9.68 -8.22 15.82
N GLN A 312 9.76 -9.25 16.68
CA GLN A 312 8.84 -10.40 16.63
C GLN A 312 7.85 -10.42 17.81
N GLY A 313 8.10 -9.62 18.86
CA GLY A 313 7.22 -9.56 20.04
C GLY A 313 7.20 -10.84 20.88
N VAL A 314 8.07 -11.82 20.58
CA VAL A 314 8.22 -13.07 21.32
C VAL A 314 9.62 -13.17 21.94
N LYS A 315 9.78 -13.99 22.97
CA LYS A 315 11.10 -14.27 23.53
C LYS A 315 11.85 -15.27 22.64
N THR A 316 13.10 -14.95 22.33
CA THR A 316 14.00 -15.77 21.51
C THR A 316 15.29 -16.03 22.26
N LEU A 317 15.83 -17.24 22.12
CA LEU A 317 17.12 -17.61 22.69
C LEU A 317 18.19 -16.62 22.21
N SER A 318 18.90 -16.01 23.16
CA SER A 318 19.84 -14.93 22.91
C SER A 318 21.13 -15.15 23.69
N VAL A 319 22.25 -14.75 23.11
CA VAL A 319 23.57 -14.77 23.74
C VAL A 319 23.83 -13.40 24.36
N VAL A 320 24.09 -13.36 25.67
CA VAL A 320 24.44 -12.13 26.40
C VAL A 320 25.94 -12.13 26.64
N ILE A 321 26.63 -11.08 26.17
CA ILE A 321 28.08 -10.96 26.26
C ILE A 321 28.41 -9.70 27.04
N GLN A 322 29.19 -9.86 28.12
CA GLN A 322 29.83 -8.76 28.83
C GLN A 322 31.10 -8.39 28.08
N SER A 323 31.14 -7.18 27.52
CA SER A 323 32.30 -6.71 26.79
C SER A 323 33.49 -6.44 27.72
N ASP A 324 34.69 -6.75 27.23
CA ASP A 324 35.96 -6.38 27.87
C ASP A 324 36.47 -4.98 27.43
N GLY A 325 35.83 -4.35 26.44
CA GLY A 325 36.22 -3.04 25.89
C GLY A 325 37.39 -3.09 24.90
N GLU A 326 38.06 -4.24 24.74
CA GLU A 326 39.31 -4.36 23.97
C GLU A 326 39.07 -4.51 22.46
N ASN A 327 37.86 -4.94 22.06
CA ASN A 327 37.50 -5.27 20.67
C ASN A 327 38.52 -6.17 19.96
N THR A 328 39.04 -7.17 20.67
CA THR A 328 39.98 -8.14 20.09
C THR A 328 39.32 -8.90 18.95
N LEU A 329 39.90 -8.84 17.75
CA LEU A 329 39.40 -9.51 16.56
C LEU A 329 39.63 -11.03 16.63
N HIS A 330 38.66 -11.79 16.16
CA HIS A 330 38.80 -13.23 15.95
C HIS A 330 39.75 -13.52 14.78
N GLU A 331 40.49 -14.62 14.85
CA GLU A 331 41.52 -15.02 13.88
C GLU A 331 40.97 -15.27 12.46
N SER A 332 39.66 -15.47 12.33
CA SER A 332 38.96 -15.59 11.04
C SER A 332 38.62 -14.25 10.38
N VAL A 333 38.80 -13.13 11.08
CA VAL A 333 38.61 -11.78 10.54
C VAL A 333 39.88 -11.38 9.80
N LYS A 334 39.93 -11.78 8.53
CA LYS A 334 41.01 -11.48 7.60
C LYS A 334 40.45 -11.20 6.22
N PRO A 335 41.07 -10.30 5.44
CA PRO A 335 40.69 -10.05 4.05
C PRO A 335 40.62 -11.34 3.24
N ALA A 336 39.66 -11.42 2.33
CA ALA A 336 39.61 -12.43 1.29
C ALA A 336 40.62 -12.09 0.18
N LYS A 337 40.64 -12.92 -0.88
CA LYS A 337 41.37 -12.59 -2.11
C LYS A 337 40.79 -11.34 -2.76
N ASP A 338 41.54 -10.74 -3.67
CA ASP A 338 41.05 -9.66 -4.51
C ASP A 338 39.79 -10.08 -5.27
N LEU A 339 38.87 -9.13 -5.46
CA LEU A 339 37.56 -9.43 -6.04
C LEU A 339 37.67 -10.11 -7.42
N ASP A 340 38.67 -9.74 -8.21
CA ASP A 340 38.89 -10.30 -9.54
C ASP A 340 39.28 -11.79 -9.51
N GLU A 341 39.95 -12.24 -8.45
CA GLU A 341 40.35 -13.63 -8.25
C GLU A 341 39.24 -14.50 -7.65
N LEU A 342 38.27 -13.90 -6.96
CA LEU A 342 37.16 -14.62 -6.37
C LEU A 342 36.19 -15.13 -7.43
N THR A 343 35.82 -16.40 -7.35
CA THR A 343 34.72 -16.98 -8.13
C THR A 343 33.36 -16.54 -7.59
N ARG A 344 32.31 -16.73 -8.40
CA ARG A 344 30.92 -16.50 -7.98
C ARG A 344 30.58 -17.24 -6.68
N ASP A 345 30.94 -18.52 -6.62
CA ASP A 345 30.62 -19.37 -5.47
C ASP A 345 31.41 -18.96 -4.23
N GLU A 346 32.70 -18.60 -4.36
CA GLU A 346 33.48 -18.06 -3.25
C GLU A 346 32.87 -16.77 -2.68
N ILE A 347 32.38 -15.85 -3.54
CA ILE A 347 31.68 -14.63 -3.08
C ILE A 347 30.43 -15.00 -2.29
N ILE A 348 29.61 -15.91 -2.81
CA ILE A 348 28.36 -16.31 -2.14
C ILE A 348 28.65 -16.99 -0.79
N GLU A 349 29.68 -17.84 -0.72
CA GLU A 349 30.07 -18.52 0.51
C GLU A 349 30.67 -17.54 1.53
N ILE A 350 31.46 -16.54 1.12
CA ILE A 350 31.90 -15.45 2.00
C ILE A 350 30.68 -14.71 2.58
N ILE A 351 29.72 -14.32 1.72
CA ILE A 351 28.51 -13.61 2.15
C ILE A 351 27.69 -14.46 3.14
N ARG A 352 27.58 -15.77 2.89
CA ARG A 352 26.91 -16.72 3.79
C ARG A 352 27.65 -16.81 5.13
N ASP A 353 28.95 -17.11 5.10
CA ASP A 353 29.79 -17.32 6.28
C ASP A 353 29.81 -16.08 7.18
N LYS A 354 29.93 -14.89 6.58
CA LYS A 354 29.98 -13.60 7.26
C LYS A 354 28.61 -13.09 7.76
N GLY A 355 27.57 -13.89 7.57
CA GLY A 355 26.26 -13.63 8.16
C GLY A 355 25.53 -12.45 7.54
N ILE A 356 25.78 -12.14 6.26
CA ILE A 356 25.19 -10.97 5.59
C ILE A 356 23.73 -11.24 5.22
N VAL A 357 22.86 -10.31 5.61
CA VAL A 357 21.42 -10.34 5.33
C VAL A 357 20.97 -9.04 4.69
N GLY A 358 19.80 -9.04 4.06
CA GLY A 358 19.17 -7.83 3.53
C GLY A 358 18.83 -6.84 4.64
N MET A 359 19.48 -5.67 4.63
CA MET A 359 19.39 -4.67 5.71
C MET A 359 18.30 -3.61 5.49
N GLY A 360 17.53 -3.72 4.41
CA GLY A 360 16.35 -2.89 4.15
C GLY A 360 15.09 -3.29 4.95
N GLY A 361 15.21 -4.20 5.93
CA GLY A 361 14.13 -4.54 6.87
C GLY A 361 13.94 -6.04 7.08
N ALA A 362 13.56 -6.79 6.05
CA ALA A 362 13.13 -8.19 6.22
C ALA A 362 14.22 -9.17 6.70
N GLY A 363 15.51 -8.81 6.63
CA GLY A 363 16.60 -9.67 7.09
C GLY A 363 16.74 -10.97 6.29
N PHE A 364 16.35 -10.99 5.02
CA PHE A 364 16.47 -12.19 4.18
C PHE A 364 17.95 -12.45 3.85
N PRO A 365 18.49 -13.68 4.00
CA PRO A 365 19.91 -13.97 3.74
C PRO A 365 20.36 -13.59 2.33
N THR A 366 21.41 -12.78 2.21
CA THR A 366 21.87 -12.26 0.91
C THR A 366 22.42 -13.37 0.03
N SER A 367 23.09 -14.37 0.62
CA SER A 367 23.59 -15.55 -0.09
C SER A 367 22.48 -16.36 -0.76
N VAL A 368 21.29 -16.44 -0.13
CA VAL A 368 20.13 -17.13 -0.70
C VAL A 368 19.59 -16.36 -1.92
N LYS A 369 19.54 -15.02 -1.86
CA LYS A 369 19.14 -14.20 -3.02
C LYS A 369 20.07 -14.40 -4.22
N LEU A 370 21.37 -14.59 -3.99
CA LEU A 370 22.39 -14.76 -5.04
C LEU A 370 22.39 -16.15 -5.68
N LYS A 371 21.84 -17.16 -4.99
CA LYS A 371 21.67 -18.53 -5.50
C LYS A 371 20.35 -18.73 -6.28
N ALA A 372 19.69 -17.65 -6.69
CA ALA A 372 18.45 -17.75 -7.46
C ALA A 372 18.66 -18.59 -8.74
N PRO A 373 17.72 -19.51 -9.07
CA PRO A 373 17.85 -20.38 -10.23
C PRO A 373 17.68 -19.64 -11.57
N GLN A 374 16.96 -18.51 -11.56
CA GLN A 374 16.76 -17.67 -12.74
C GLN A 374 18.01 -16.84 -13.05
N LYS A 375 18.25 -16.57 -14.35
CA LYS A 375 19.32 -15.67 -14.78
C LYS A 375 18.98 -14.24 -14.35
N VAL A 376 19.85 -13.63 -13.55
CA VAL A 376 19.80 -12.19 -13.22
C VAL A 376 20.63 -11.43 -14.24
N HIS A 377 20.08 -10.38 -14.84
CA HIS A 377 20.81 -9.48 -15.75
C HIS A 377 21.15 -8.13 -15.10
N THR A 378 20.36 -7.69 -14.10
CA THR A 378 20.54 -6.39 -13.44
C THR A 378 20.53 -6.52 -11.91
N VAL A 379 21.53 -5.94 -11.24
CA VAL A 379 21.51 -5.69 -9.80
C VAL A 379 20.98 -4.27 -9.54
N LEU A 380 19.98 -4.12 -8.68
CA LEU A 380 19.47 -2.82 -8.24
C LEU A 380 19.89 -2.60 -6.79
N LEU A 381 20.70 -1.57 -6.54
CA LEU A 381 20.93 -1.08 -5.17
C LEU A 381 19.90 -0.02 -4.82
N ASN A 382 19.10 -0.33 -3.82
CA ASN A 382 18.08 0.54 -3.27
C ASN A 382 18.71 1.52 -2.27
N GLY A 383 18.96 2.74 -2.73
CA GLY A 383 19.35 3.91 -1.93
C GLY A 383 18.20 4.91 -1.76
N CYS A 384 16.95 4.49 -2.00
CA CYS A 384 15.80 5.39 -1.94
C CYS A 384 15.53 5.87 -0.51
N GLU A 385 15.59 5.00 0.50
CA GLU A 385 15.29 5.36 1.91
C GLU A 385 14.04 6.23 2.07
N CYS A 386 12.92 5.75 1.50
CA CYS A 386 11.69 6.52 1.38
C CYS A 386 10.87 6.61 2.69
N GLU A 387 11.26 5.88 3.75
CA GLU A 387 10.68 6.07 5.08
C GLU A 387 11.02 7.47 5.60
N PRO A 388 10.03 8.25 6.07
CA PRO A 388 10.31 9.55 6.68
C PRO A 388 11.24 9.42 7.89
N MET A 389 11.94 10.50 8.20
CA MET A 389 12.92 10.68 9.30
C MET A 389 14.20 9.85 9.19
N LEU A 390 14.21 8.72 8.47
CA LEU A 390 15.41 7.88 8.35
C LEU A 390 16.41 8.48 7.36
N THR A 391 17.69 8.45 7.72
CA THR A 391 18.81 9.01 6.94
C THR A 391 20.07 8.12 6.97
N ALA A 392 19.95 6.88 7.44
CA ALA A 392 21.05 5.94 7.64
C ALA A 392 21.69 5.53 6.31
N ASP A 393 20.86 5.22 5.31
CA ASP A 393 21.32 4.86 3.97
C ASP A 393 21.92 6.07 3.23
N GLN A 394 21.34 7.27 3.39
CA GLN A 394 21.97 8.50 2.88
C GLN A 394 23.36 8.70 3.48
N LYS A 395 23.51 8.59 4.81
CA LYS A 395 24.81 8.73 5.47
C LYS A 395 25.80 7.65 5.06
N LEU A 396 25.33 6.44 4.77
CA LEU A 396 26.17 5.39 4.21
C LEU A 396 26.71 5.78 2.84
N MET A 397 25.86 6.27 1.94
CA MET A 397 26.26 6.65 0.59
C MET A 397 27.28 7.79 0.58
N THR A 398 27.16 8.76 1.50
CA THR A 398 28.09 9.88 1.59
C THR A 398 29.41 9.54 2.31
N ASN A 399 29.37 8.69 3.35
CA ASN A 399 30.57 8.36 4.14
C ASN A 399 31.34 7.14 3.62
N TYR A 400 30.68 6.20 2.94
CA TYR A 400 31.28 4.95 2.44
C TYR A 400 31.01 4.68 0.95
N PRO A 401 31.19 5.67 0.05
CA PRO A 401 30.90 5.48 -1.37
C PRO A 401 31.77 4.41 -2.03
N ASP A 402 33.05 4.30 -1.63
CA ASP A 402 33.98 3.34 -2.23
C ASP A 402 33.63 1.90 -1.85
N GLN A 403 33.26 1.67 -0.59
CA GLN A 403 32.78 0.37 -0.12
C GLN A 403 31.44 0.02 -0.77
N LEU A 404 30.54 0.99 -0.96
CA LEU A 404 29.29 0.77 -1.68
C LEU A 404 29.53 0.32 -3.13
N ILE A 405 30.42 1.01 -3.86
CA ILE A 405 30.78 0.67 -5.24
C ILE A 405 31.47 -0.69 -5.31
N PHE A 406 32.38 -1.00 -4.38
CA PHE A 406 33.00 -2.33 -4.28
C PHE A 406 31.93 -3.41 -4.05
N GLY A 407 31.01 -3.17 -3.12
CA GLY A 407 29.88 -4.04 -2.82
C GLY A 407 28.98 -4.29 -4.04
N MET A 408 28.71 -3.24 -4.83
CA MET A 408 27.99 -3.36 -6.10
C MET A 408 28.73 -4.30 -7.07
N LYS A 409 30.04 -4.11 -7.27
CA LYS A 409 30.85 -5.00 -8.14
C LYS A 409 30.81 -6.45 -7.66
N ALA A 410 30.93 -6.67 -6.36
CA ALA A 410 30.84 -8.00 -5.77
C ALA A 410 29.46 -8.64 -5.96
N LEU A 411 28.38 -7.88 -5.83
CA LEU A 411 27.02 -8.36 -6.07
C LEU A 411 26.77 -8.68 -7.55
N ILE A 412 27.23 -7.85 -8.49
CA ILE A 412 27.16 -8.12 -9.93
C ILE A 412 27.86 -9.46 -10.25
N LYS A 413 29.09 -9.64 -9.76
CA LYS A 413 29.85 -10.88 -9.96
C LYS A 413 29.21 -12.10 -9.27
N GLY A 414 28.73 -11.91 -8.04
CA GLY A 414 28.07 -12.96 -7.25
C GLY A 414 26.71 -13.39 -7.82
N SER A 415 25.98 -12.52 -8.50
CA SER A 415 24.72 -12.87 -9.17
C SER A 415 24.92 -13.36 -10.61
N GLY A 416 26.07 -13.06 -11.22
CA GLY A 416 26.30 -13.26 -12.66
C GLY A 416 25.52 -12.27 -13.53
N ALA A 417 25.24 -11.08 -12.98
CA ALA A 417 24.53 -10.02 -13.71
C ALA A 417 25.47 -9.30 -14.69
N ASP A 418 24.87 -8.66 -15.69
CA ASP A 418 25.61 -7.91 -16.70
C ASP A 418 25.94 -6.48 -16.21
N LYS A 419 25.03 -5.87 -15.43
CA LYS A 419 25.18 -4.52 -14.90
C LYS A 419 24.53 -4.30 -13.53
N GLY A 420 24.88 -3.18 -12.91
CA GLY A 420 24.25 -2.69 -11.69
C GLY A 420 23.70 -1.27 -11.84
N ILE A 421 22.62 -0.96 -11.13
CA ILE A 421 22.06 0.38 -11.03
C ILE A 421 21.90 0.76 -9.56
N ILE A 422 22.47 1.89 -9.13
CA ILE A 422 22.24 2.48 -7.81
C ILE A 422 21.09 3.48 -7.95
N VAL A 423 19.97 3.19 -7.30
CA VAL A 423 18.74 3.98 -7.41
C VAL A 423 18.58 4.87 -6.20
N ILE A 424 18.55 6.19 -6.41
CA ILE A 424 18.57 7.21 -5.36
C ILE A 424 17.42 8.19 -5.60
N GLU A 425 16.71 8.57 -4.54
CA GLU A 425 15.69 9.61 -4.64
C GLU A 425 16.32 11.01 -4.79
N ASP A 426 15.65 11.90 -5.52
CA ASP A 426 16.10 13.26 -5.85
C ASP A 426 16.29 14.19 -4.64
N ASN A 427 15.83 13.82 -3.45
CA ASN A 427 16.10 14.53 -2.20
C ASN A 427 17.55 14.38 -1.67
N LYS A 428 18.35 13.42 -2.16
CA LYS A 428 19.71 13.11 -1.64
C LYS A 428 20.83 13.64 -2.53
N HIS A 429 20.82 14.95 -2.75
CA HIS A 429 21.73 15.64 -3.68
C HIS A 429 23.22 15.34 -3.41
N ASP A 430 23.61 15.30 -2.13
CA ASP A 430 24.98 15.01 -1.69
C ASP A 430 25.46 13.60 -2.08
N ALA A 431 24.62 12.59 -1.84
CA ALA A 431 24.90 11.21 -2.21
C ALA A 431 24.95 11.03 -3.74
N ILE A 432 24.06 11.70 -4.48
CA ILE A 432 24.01 11.66 -5.95
C ILE A 432 25.32 12.21 -6.52
N GLU A 433 25.73 13.42 -6.12
CA GLU A 433 26.95 14.07 -6.62
C GLU A 433 28.20 13.21 -6.38
N ILE A 434 28.35 12.68 -5.16
CA ILE A 434 29.50 11.84 -4.79
C ILE A 434 29.54 10.55 -5.63
N LEU A 435 28.39 9.88 -5.78
CA LEU A 435 28.33 8.60 -6.46
C LEU A 435 28.46 8.75 -7.98
N GLU A 436 27.83 9.74 -8.60
CA GLU A 436 28.00 10.04 -10.03
C GLU A 436 29.47 10.30 -10.37
N ALA A 437 30.15 11.13 -9.58
CA ALA A 437 31.58 11.41 -9.76
C ALA A 437 32.44 10.14 -9.66
N LYS A 438 32.13 9.22 -8.74
CA LYS A 438 32.89 7.98 -8.53
C LYS A 438 32.53 6.84 -9.48
N THR A 439 31.37 6.88 -10.15
CA THR A 439 30.94 5.84 -11.09
C THR A 439 31.10 6.22 -12.56
N THR A 440 31.50 7.45 -12.87
CA THR A 440 31.64 7.95 -14.26
C THR A 440 32.47 7.01 -15.16
N ASP A 441 33.56 6.45 -14.63
CA ASP A 441 34.47 5.57 -15.39
C ASP A 441 34.19 4.07 -15.20
N ILE A 442 33.03 3.70 -14.64
CA ILE A 442 32.66 2.31 -14.38
C ILE A 442 31.53 1.88 -15.33
N PRO A 443 31.84 1.26 -16.49
CA PRO A 443 30.90 1.13 -17.61
C PRO A 443 29.67 0.25 -17.33
N ASN A 444 29.70 -0.58 -16.30
CA ASN A 444 28.61 -1.49 -15.93
C ASN A 444 27.90 -1.11 -14.62
N ILE A 445 28.13 0.11 -14.10
CA ILE A 445 27.40 0.66 -12.95
C ILE A 445 26.79 2.00 -13.34
N GLU A 446 25.48 2.11 -13.18
CA GLU A 446 24.69 3.31 -13.50
C GLU A 446 24.13 3.93 -12.21
N ILE A 447 24.02 5.25 -12.15
CA ILE A 447 23.23 5.96 -11.15
C ILE A 447 21.87 6.31 -11.77
N ALA A 448 20.80 6.01 -11.04
CA ALA A 448 19.44 6.38 -11.43
C ALA A 448 18.79 7.26 -10.36
N VAL A 449 18.59 8.52 -10.70
CA VAL A 449 17.86 9.47 -9.86
C VAL A 449 16.36 9.33 -10.12
N VAL A 450 15.58 9.09 -9.07
CA VAL A 450 14.12 8.92 -9.14
C VAL A 450 13.41 9.96 -8.28
N LYS A 451 12.15 10.26 -8.61
CA LYS A 451 11.34 11.20 -7.83
C LYS A 451 11.10 10.67 -6.42
N THR A 452 11.24 11.53 -5.42
CA THR A 452 10.92 11.19 -4.03
C THR A 452 9.44 10.83 -3.89
N LYS A 453 9.16 9.58 -3.51
CA LYS A 453 7.79 9.04 -3.44
C LYS A 453 7.74 7.84 -2.51
N TYR A 454 6.76 7.76 -1.61
CA TYR A 454 6.59 6.56 -0.79
C TYR A 454 5.59 5.59 -1.44
N PRO A 455 5.84 4.26 -1.52
CA PRO A 455 7.04 3.53 -1.09
C PRO A 455 7.98 3.16 -2.26
N GLN A 456 8.72 4.12 -2.83
CA GLN A 456 9.64 3.92 -3.96
C GLN A 456 10.71 2.86 -3.67
N GLY A 457 11.13 2.74 -2.41
CA GLY A 457 12.07 1.74 -1.93
C GLY A 457 11.49 0.33 -1.77
N ALA A 458 10.20 0.09 -1.99
CA ALA A 458 9.67 -1.27 -2.00
C ALA A 458 10.17 -2.02 -3.24
N GLU A 459 10.67 -3.25 -3.11
CA GLU A 459 11.35 -3.96 -4.21
C GLU A 459 10.48 -4.12 -5.46
N LYS A 460 9.17 -4.38 -5.29
CA LYS A 460 8.22 -4.45 -6.41
C LYS A 460 8.08 -3.12 -7.15
N MET A 461 8.11 -2.00 -6.41
CA MET A 461 7.99 -0.65 -7.00
C MET A 461 9.29 -0.22 -7.66
N LEU A 462 10.42 -0.54 -7.04
CA LEU A 462 11.74 -0.25 -7.59
C LEU A 462 11.98 -0.99 -8.90
N VAL A 463 11.63 -2.28 -8.97
CA VAL A 463 11.71 -3.07 -10.20
C VAL A 463 10.79 -2.52 -11.29
N LYS A 464 9.53 -2.21 -10.96
CA LYS A 464 8.58 -1.60 -11.92
C LYS A 464 9.10 -0.27 -12.44
N ARG A 465 9.64 0.58 -11.56
CA ARG A 465 10.23 1.88 -11.92
C ARG A 465 11.44 1.75 -12.85
N MET A 466 12.36 0.83 -12.53
CA MET A 466 13.64 0.74 -13.24
C MET A 466 13.59 -0.10 -14.50
N LEU A 467 12.79 -1.16 -14.51
CA LEU A 467 12.76 -2.16 -15.57
C LEU A 467 11.45 -2.15 -16.36
N GLY A 468 10.43 -1.38 -15.93
CA GLY A 468 9.13 -1.33 -16.61
C GLY A 468 8.31 -2.61 -16.52
N VAL A 469 8.72 -3.57 -15.69
CA VAL A 469 8.08 -4.89 -15.54
C VAL A 469 7.54 -5.08 -14.12
N SER A 470 6.42 -5.79 -14.00
CA SER A 470 5.84 -6.12 -12.70
C SER A 470 6.29 -7.50 -12.24
N ILE A 471 6.64 -7.62 -10.96
CA ILE A 471 6.92 -8.92 -10.33
C ILE A 471 5.60 -9.69 -10.21
N PRO A 472 5.52 -10.96 -10.65
CA PRO A 472 4.33 -11.78 -10.50
C PRO A 472 3.83 -11.90 -9.05
N SER A 473 2.54 -12.18 -8.88
CA SER A 473 1.98 -12.51 -7.55
C SER A 473 2.74 -13.69 -6.94
N GLY A 474 3.13 -13.56 -5.67
CA GLY A 474 3.98 -14.53 -4.97
C GLY A 474 5.42 -14.67 -5.49
N GLY A 475 5.81 -13.93 -6.54
CA GLY A 475 7.16 -13.98 -7.13
C GLY A 475 8.17 -13.05 -6.45
N PHE A 476 9.42 -13.17 -6.89
CA PHE A 476 10.57 -12.41 -6.43
C PHE A 476 11.17 -11.56 -7.57
N PRO A 477 12.00 -10.53 -7.27
CA PRO A 477 12.68 -9.76 -8.31
C PRO A 477 13.46 -10.61 -9.33
N THR A 478 13.97 -11.76 -8.90
CA THR A 478 14.74 -12.68 -9.74
C THR A 478 13.91 -13.34 -10.83
N ASP A 479 12.59 -13.45 -10.65
CA ASP A 479 11.67 -13.98 -11.68
C ASP A 479 11.56 -13.07 -12.90
N VAL A 480 11.97 -11.80 -12.76
CA VAL A 480 12.01 -10.82 -13.85
C VAL A 480 13.45 -10.34 -14.14
N GLY A 481 14.45 -11.15 -13.78
CA GLY A 481 15.85 -10.90 -14.11
C GLY A 481 16.56 -9.84 -13.26
N ALA A 482 15.97 -9.45 -12.12
CA ALA A 482 16.51 -8.42 -11.22
C ALA A 482 16.95 -8.99 -9.87
N LEU A 483 18.04 -8.45 -9.30
CA LEU A 483 18.40 -8.65 -7.91
C LEU A 483 18.32 -7.31 -7.17
N VAL A 484 17.42 -7.18 -6.19
CA VAL A 484 17.30 -5.98 -5.38
C VAL A 484 18.04 -6.17 -4.04
N SER A 485 18.96 -5.26 -3.74
CA SER A 485 19.70 -5.20 -2.48
C SER A 485 19.72 -3.78 -1.93
N ASN A 486 19.81 -3.62 -0.62
CA ASN A 486 19.93 -2.29 0.00
C ASN A 486 21.39 -1.82 -0.04
N VAL A 487 21.62 -0.49 -0.10
CA VAL A 487 22.98 0.09 -0.13
C VAL A 487 23.82 -0.31 1.08
N SER A 488 23.22 -0.39 2.28
CA SER A 488 23.92 -0.88 3.46
C SER A 488 24.37 -2.34 3.28
N THR A 489 23.55 -3.19 2.66
CA THR A 489 23.90 -4.60 2.40
C THR A 489 25.11 -4.70 1.48
N ALA A 490 25.20 -3.86 0.44
CA ALA A 490 26.36 -3.83 -0.44
C ALA A 490 27.63 -3.43 0.31
N LYS A 491 27.58 -2.41 1.16
CA LYS A 491 28.71 -2.03 2.02
C LYS A 491 29.15 -3.17 2.94
N ALA A 492 28.21 -3.90 3.54
CA ALA A 492 28.54 -5.06 4.37
C ALA A 492 29.18 -6.21 3.58
N VAL A 493 28.81 -6.41 2.31
CA VAL A 493 29.51 -7.34 1.42
C VAL A 493 30.95 -6.88 1.17
N ALA A 494 31.17 -5.58 0.99
CA ALA A 494 32.51 -5.02 0.84
C ALA A 494 33.37 -5.25 2.09
N ASP A 495 32.85 -4.95 3.29
CA ASP A 495 33.57 -5.21 4.54
C ASP A 495 33.95 -6.69 4.69
N ALA A 496 33.01 -7.58 4.39
CA ALA A 496 33.20 -9.04 4.46
C ALA A 496 34.33 -9.54 3.56
N ILE A 497 34.49 -8.96 2.38
CA ILE A 497 35.53 -9.35 1.42
C ILE A 497 36.85 -8.61 1.71
N GLN A 498 36.81 -7.28 1.85
CA GLN A 498 38.01 -6.44 1.95
C GLN A 498 38.71 -6.56 3.31
N THR A 499 37.96 -6.83 4.37
CA THR A 499 38.50 -6.87 5.75
C THR A 499 38.29 -8.22 6.44
N GLY A 500 37.34 -9.03 5.95
CA GLY A 500 36.91 -10.25 6.62
C GLY A 500 35.91 -10.00 7.75
N MET A 501 35.46 -8.77 7.97
CA MET A 501 34.54 -8.42 9.04
C MET A 501 33.13 -8.94 8.74
N PRO A 502 32.53 -9.77 9.62
CA PRO A 502 31.14 -10.17 9.46
C PRO A 502 30.17 -9.02 9.79
N LEU A 503 28.88 -9.20 9.51
CA LEU A 503 27.87 -8.18 9.82
C LEU A 503 27.63 -8.07 11.33
N VAL A 504 28.45 -7.28 11.99
CA VAL A 504 28.47 -7.07 13.44
C VAL A 504 28.03 -5.68 13.87
N GLU A 505 27.93 -4.75 12.94
CA GLU A 505 27.50 -3.37 13.16
C GLU A 505 26.77 -2.83 11.94
N ARG A 506 25.99 -1.77 12.15
CA ARG A 506 25.29 -1.07 11.09
C ARG A 506 25.04 0.39 11.46
N ILE A 507 24.75 1.21 10.46
CA ILE A 507 24.27 2.57 10.69
C ILE A 507 22.80 2.51 11.11
N VAL A 508 22.46 3.27 12.15
CA VAL A 508 21.11 3.43 12.70
C VAL A 508 20.79 4.91 12.80
N SER A 509 19.65 5.34 12.25
CA SER A 509 19.12 6.68 12.51
C SER A 509 18.40 6.69 13.87
N VAL A 510 18.76 7.61 14.75
CA VAL A 510 18.05 7.85 16.02
C VAL A 510 17.46 9.25 15.93
N THR A 511 16.15 9.33 15.74
CA THR A 511 15.52 10.56 15.21
C THR A 511 14.05 10.70 15.62
N GLY A 512 13.38 11.74 15.13
CA GLY A 512 11.99 12.09 15.46
C GLY A 512 11.89 13.30 16.37
N ASP A 513 10.70 13.91 16.41
CA ASP A 513 10.41 15.17 17.11
C ASP A 513 10.52 15.05 18.64
N ARG A 514 10.64 13.82 19.16
CA ARG A 514 10.76 13.55 20.60
C ARG A 514 12.13 13.04 21.02
N ILE A 515 13.11 12.95 20.11
CA ILE A 515 14.52 12.68 20.48
C ILE A 515 15.23 14.00 20.75
N LYS A 516 15.93 14.10 21.91
CA LYS A 516 16.61 15.34 22.30
C LYS A 516 17.78 15.72 21.38
N ASN A 517 18.65 14.76 21.06
CA ASN A 517 19.79 14.95 20.17
C ASN A 517 19.73 13.90 19.04
N PRO A 518 18.96 14.15 17.97
CA PRO A 518 18.85 13.22 16.85
C PRO A 518 20.18 13.13 16.07
N GLY A 519 20.41 11.98 15.42
CA GLY A 519 21.64 11.73 14.67
C GLY A 519 21.68 10.35 14.03
N ASN A 520 22.80 10.05 13.36
CA ASN A 520 23.07 8.75 12.78
C ASN A 520 24.30 8.16 13.43
N TYR A 521 24.21 6.89 13.83
CA TYR A 521 25.26 6.24 14.60
C TYR A 521 25.68 4.92 13.95
N LEU A 522 26.97 4.66 13.88
CA LEU A 522 27.50 3.33 13.60
C LEU A 522 27.46 2.52 14.89
N VAL A 523 26.54 1.56 14.98
CA VAL A 523 26.25 0.83 16.22
C VAL A 523 26.46 -0.67 16.05
N LYS A 524 27.07 -1.28 17.06
CA LYS A 524 27.25 -2.73 17.16
C LYS A 524 25.91 -3.44 17.37
N ASN A 525 25.68 -4.50 16.61
CA ASN A 525 24.54 -5.41 16.80
C ASN A 525 24.52 -5.92 18.25
N GLY A 526 23.33 -5.97 18.83
CA GLY A 526 23.13 -6.38 20.21
C GLY A 526 23.17 -5.24 21.24
N THR A 527 23.49 -4.01 20.84
CA THR A 527 23.42 -2.81 21.70
C THR A 527 21.97 -2.52 22.11
N SER A 528 21.75 -2.10 23.35
CA SER A 528 20.43 -1.81 23.90
C SER A 528 19.80 -0.56 23.27
N VAL A 529 18.52 -0.64 22.88
CA VAL A 529 17.74 0.52 22.40
C VAL A 529 17.65 1.60 23.49
N LYS A 530 17.45 1.19 24.75
CA LYS A 530 17.43 2.11 25.90
C LYS A 530 18.72 2.92 26.01
N GLU A 531 19.87 2.26 25.95
CA GLU A 531 21.18 2.93 26.09
C GLU A 531 21.43 3.93 24.95
N ILE A 532 21.02 3.57 23.72
CA ILE A 532 21.15 4.46 22.56
C ILE A 532 20.28 5.72 22.73
N ILE A 533 19.04 5.57 23.22
CA ILE A 533 18.16 6.71 23.49
C ILE A 533 18.72 7.59 24.62
N GLU A 534 19.24 6.99 25.69
CA GLU A 534 19.89 7.71 26.79
C GLU A 534 21.13 8.49 26.30
N HIS A 535 21.93 7.90 25.40
CA HIS A 535 23.05 8.58 24.75
C HIS A 535 22.61 9.81 23.95
N CYS A 536 21.46 9.73 23.29
CA CYS A 536 20.86 10.86 22.57
C CYS A 536 20.22 11.90 23.50
N GLY A 537 20.41 11.80 24.82
CA GLY A 537 19.87 12.72 25.82
C GLY A 537 18.44 12.43 26.24
N GLY A 538 17.91 11.26 25.89
CA GLY A 538 16.57 10.81 26.24
C GLY A 538 15.47 11.32 25.32
N VAL A 539 14.24 11.10 25.77
CA VAL A 539 13.02 11.49 25.08
C VAL A 539 12.45 12.77 25.70
N VAL A 540 11.82 13.62 24.87
CA VAL A 540 11.19 14.88 25.27
C VAL A 540 9.67 14.78 25.19
N GLY A 541 8.97 15.12 26.28
CA GLY A 541 7.50 15.09 26.38
C GLY A 541 6.97 13.82 27.06
N ASP A 542 5.70 13.85 27.45
CA ASP A 542 5.08 12.79 28.26
C ASP A 542 4.44 11.68 27.40
N ASP A 543 3.83 12.06 26.25
CA ASP A 543 3.14 11.13 25.34
C ASP A 543 3.97 10.78 24.12
N VAL A 544 4.85 9.78 24.25
CA VAL A 544 5.79 9.40 23.19
C VAL A 544 5.67 7.94 22.79
N THR A 545 5.57 7.72 21.47
CA THR A 545 5.64 6.41 20.85
C THR A 545 7.05 6.19 20.29
N ILE A 546 7.69 5.12 20.73
CA ILE A 546 8.98 4.68 20.19
C ILE A 546 8.74 3.56 19.18
N LYS A 547 9.35 3.67 17.99
CA LYS A 547 9.32 2.62 16.97
C LYS A 547 10.73 2.24 16.49
N LEU A 548 10.89 0.96 16.15
CA LEU A 548 12.06 0.46 15.42
C LEU A 548 11.75 0.45 13.92
N GLY A 549 12.57 1.13 13.12
CA GLY A 549 12.32 1.44 11.71
C GLY A 549 11.79 2.87 11.52
N GLY A 550 11.01 3.09 10.47
CA GLY A 550 10.42 4.40 10.15
C GLY A 550 8.98 4.58 10.65
N PRO A 551 8.37 5.75 10.46
CA PRO A 551 7.03 6.02 10.98
C PRO A 551 5.93 5.23 10.27
N MET A 552 6.14 4.81 9.01
CA MET A 552 5.13 4.12 8.21
C MET A 552 5.08 2.62 8.53
N MET A 553 6.20 1.92 8.44
CA MET A 553 6.28 0.46 8.65
C MET A 553 6.95 0.04 9.96
N GLY A 554 7.47 0.98 10.74
CA GLY A 554 8.20 0.69 11.97
C GLY A 554 7.33 0.04 13.04
N ILE A 555 7.98 -0.77 13.87
CA ILE A 555 7.34 -1.59 14.90
C ILE A 555 7.34 -0.80 16.21
N PRO A 556 6.17 -0.50 16.80
CA PRO A 556 6.13 0.14 18.10
C PRO A 556 6.70 -0.80 19.18
N VAL A 557 7.52 -0.25 20.06
CA VAL A 557 8.14 -0.98 21.17
C VAL A 557 7.76 -0.37 22.51
N THR A 558 7.31 -1.21 23.44
CA THR A 558 6.94 -0.82 24.80
C THR A 558 8.03 -1.12 25.82
N ASP A 559 8.90 -2.10 25.54
CA ASP A 559 10.08 -2.41 26.33
C ASP A 559 11.34 -1.99 25.57
N LEU A 560 12.08 -1.03 26.12
CA LEU A 560 13.32 -0.51 25.54
C LEU A 560 14.53 -1.39 25.85
N ASN A 561 14.39 -2.43 26.68
CA ASN A 561 15.43 -3.41 26.97
C ASN A 561 15.54 -4.49 25.88
N VAL A 562 15.25 -4.10 24.64
CA VAL A 562 15.51 -4.89 23.43
C VAL A 562 16.79 -4.38 22.77
N SER A 563 17.44 -5.24 21.99
CA SER A 563 18.66 -4.87 21.27
C SER A 563 18.39 -4.51 19.82
N ILE A 564 19.26 -3.67 19.25
CA ILE A 564 19.32 -3.52 17.79
C ILE A 564 19.90 -4.80 17.17
N ILE A 565 19.36 -5.19 16.02
CA ILE A 565 19.78 -6.38 15.27
C ILE A 565 20.16 -5.99 13.84
N LYS A 566 20.63 -6.97 13.05
CA LYS A 566 21.03 -6.78 11.64
C LYS A 566 20.01 -6.03 10.78
N SER A 567 18.71 -6.10 11.09
CA SER A 567 17.63 -5.43 10.34
C SER A 567 17.15 -4.10 10.91
N THR A 568 17.65 -3.65 12.06
CA THR A 568 17.21 -2.41 12.71
C THR A 568 17.91 -1.19 12.11
N ASN A 569 17.28 -0.50 11.17
CA ASN A 569 17.85 0.69 10.50
C ASN A 569 17.53 2.03 11.17
N GLY A 570 16.55 2.05 12.07
CA GLY A 570 16.12 3.27 12.75
C GLY A 570 15.52 3.02 14.12
N ILE A 571 15.64 4.02 14.98
CA ILE A 571 14.92 4.19 16.24
C ILE A 571 14.29 5.57 16.17
N ILE A 572 12.97 5.64 16.14
CA ILE A 572 12.25 6.92 16.15
C ILE A 572 11.49 7.11 17.45
N ALA A 573 11.50 8.33 17.96
CA ALA A 573 10.59 8.76 19.01
C ALA A 573 9.72 9.90 18.48
N VAL A 574 8.41 9.66 18.43
CA VAL A 574 7.42 10.58 17.88
C VAL A 574 6.27 10.77 18.84
N GLU A 575 5.55 11.88 18.70
CA GLU A 575 4.33 12.11 19.45
C GLU A 575 3.34 10.94 19.29
N THR A 576 2.78 10.48 20.40
CA THR A 576 1.76 9.43 20.38
C THR A 576 0.48 10.01 19.77
N VAL A 577 0.15 9.58 18.55
CA VAL A 577 -1.10 9.94 17.90
C VAL A 577 -2.15 8.88 18.21
N VAL A 578 -2.99 9.13 19.21
CA VAL A 578 -4.19 8.33 19.44
C VAL A 578 -5.20 8.71 18.35
N LYS A 579 -5.58 7.73 17.54
CA LYS A 579 -6.58 7.90 16.49
C LYS A 579 -7.79 7.07 16.85
N GLU A 580 -8.90 7.73 17.16
CA GLU A 580 -10.19 7.05 17.21
C GLU A 580 -10.61 6.75 15.76
N ALA A 581 -10.90 5.48 15.49
CA ALA A 581 -11.32 5.05 14.17
C ALA A 581 -12.82 5.33 14.00
N ASP A 582 -13.17 6.14 13.01
CA ASP A 582 -14.55 6.34 12.59
C ASP A 582 -15.00 5.24 11.61
N GLU A 583 -16.31 5.20 11.34
CA GLU A 583 -16.84 4.34 10.29
C GLU A 583 -16.26 4.69 8.91
N CYS A 584 -16.06 3.66 8.09
CA CYS A 584 -15.56 3.83 6.73
C CYS A 584 -16.57 4.58 5.86
N ILE A 585 -16.19 5.78 5.41
CA ILE A 585 -17.01 6.60 4.50
C ILE A 585 -16.89 6.20 3.02
N LYS A 586 -16.10 5.17 2.71
CA LYS A 586 -15.98 4.57 1.36
C LYS A 586 -15.60 5.58 0.26
N CYS A 587 -14.68 6.48 0.60
CA CYS A 587 -14.19 7.54 -0.27
C CYS A 587 -13.23 7.08 -1.39
N GLY A 588 -12.83 5.81 -1.45
CA GLY A 588 -11.94 5.29 -2.49
C GLY A 588 -10.45 5.65 -2.36
N ARG A 589 -10.09 6.68 -1.57
CA ARG A 589 -8.70 7.19 -1.44
C ARG A 589 -7.65 6.11 -1.14
N CYS A 590 -8.00 5.09 -0.36
CA CYS A 590 -7.08 3.99 -0.06
C CYS A 590 -6.71 3.13 -1.28
N VAL A 591 -7.58 3.07 -2.30
CA VAL A 591 -7.35 2.42 -3.59
C VAL A 591 -6.42 3.28 -4.44
N ASP A 592 -6.67 4.59 -4.48
CA ASP A 592 -5.91 5.54 -5.30
C ASP A 592 -4.43 5.56 -4.92
N VAL A 593 -4.14 5.44 -3.63
CA VAL A 593 -2.76 5.42 -3.12
C VAL A 593 -2.15 4.03 -3.03
N CYS A 594 -2.87 2.95 -3.40
CA CYS A 594 -2.34 1.60 -3.26
C CYS A 594 -1.32 1.30 -4.38
N PRO A 595 -0.02 1.14 -4.06
CA PRO A 595 1.00 0.93 -5.09
C PRO A 595 0.93 -0.47 -5.73
N MET A 596 0.26 -1.40 -5.06
CA MET A 596 -0.01 -2.76 -5.54
C MET A 596 -1.32 -2.85 -6.31
N GLU A 597 -2.02 -1.72 -6.54
CA GLU A 597 -3.30 -1.68 -7.26
C GLU A 597 -4.39 -2.56 -6.61
N LEU A 598 -4.29 -2.76 -5.29
CA LEU A 598 -5.26 -3.50 -4.47
C LEU A 598 -6.39 -2.59 -3.99
N ARG A 599 -7.38 -3.19 -3.31
CA ARG A 599 -8.59 -2.50 -2.83
C ARG A 599 -8.72 -2.56 -1.29
N PRO A 600 -8.00 -1.72 -0.52
CA PRO A 600 -7.84 -1.92 0.92
C PRO A 600 -9.11 -1.79 1.78
N PHE A 601 -10.13 -1.07 1.28
CA PHE A 601 -11.42 -0.97 1.98
C PHE A 601 -12.16 -2.32 2.06
N TYR A 602 -11.91 -3.27 1.15
CA TYR A 602 -12.47 -4.61 1.25
C TYR A 602 -11.87 -5.39 2.41
N TYR A 603 -10.54 -5.38 2.56
CA TYR A 603 -9.85 -6.00 3.70
C TYR A 603 -10.35 -5.45 5.03
N THR A 604 -10.69 -4.16 5.04
CA THR A 604 -11.27 -3.49 6.20
C THR A 604 -12.63 -4.08 6.58
N LYS A 605 -13.50 -4.32 5.59
CA LYS A 605 -14.81 -4.96 5.75
C LYS A 605 -14.66 -6.42 6.18
N TYR A 606 -13.85 -7.19 5.45
CA TYR A 606 -13.67 -8.62 5.66
C TYR A 606 -13.05 -8.95 7.00
N ALA A 607 -12.14 -8.11 7.52
CA ALA A 607 -11.61 -8.27 8.87
C ALA A 607 -12.70 -8.20 9.94
N THR A 608 -13.70 -7.33 9.76
CA THR A 608 -14.80 -7.16 10.72
C THR A 608 -15.79 -8.32 10.68
N THR A 609 -15.92 -9.00 9.54
CA THR A 609 -16.85 -10.13 9.35
C THR A 609 -16.14 -11.49 9.33
N GLU A 610 -14.83 -11.54 9.58
CA GLU A 610 -14.00 -12.75 9.48
C GLU A 610 -14.12 -13.48 8.13
N ASP A 611 -14.27 -12.73 7.04
CA ASP A 611 -14.43 -13.27 5.67
C ASP A 611 -13.07 -13.57 5.02
N TRP A 612 -12.47 -14.71 5.39
CA TRP A 612 -11.14 -15.12 4.94
C TRP A 612 -11.08 -15.50 3.45
N GLU A 613 -12.17 -16.04 2.91
CA GLU A 613 -12.28 -16.30 1.46
C GLU A 613 -12.31 -14.99 0.67
N GLY A 614 -13.07 -13.99 1.11
CA GLY A 614 -13.05 -12.64 0.52
C GLY A 614 -11.66 -11.99 0.52
N PHE A 615 -10.86 -12.22 1.57
CA PHE A 615 -9.44 -11.81 1.59
C PHE A 615 -8.60 -12.49 0.50
N LYS A 616 -8.79 -13.81 0.28
CA LYS A 616 -8.10 -14.58 -0.76
C LYS A 616 -8.50 -14.10 -2.16
N GLU A 617 -9.80 -13.98 -2.41
CA GLU A 617 -10.35 -13.50 -3.69
C GLU A 617 -9.87 -12.09 -4.05
N GLN A 618 -9.62 -11.24 -3.04
CA GLN A 618 -9.05 -9.91 -3.22
C GLN A 618 -7.51 -9.87 -3.14
N ASN A 619 -6.81 -11.00 -3.26
CA ASN A 619 -5.35 -11.09 -3.34
C ASN A 619 -4.60 -10.41 -2.18
N VAL A 620 -5.09 -10.53 -0.93
CA VAL A 620 -4.46 -9.83 0.22
C VAL A 620 -2.97 -10.19 0.40
N MET A 621 -2.56 -11.38 -0.02
CA MET A 621 -1.18 -11.85 0.09
C MET A 621 -0.20 -11.01 -0.75
N ASP A 622 -0.68 -10.30 -1.78
CA ASP A 622 0.15 -9.38 -2.57
C ASP A 622 0.40 -8.04 -1.90
N CYS A 623 -0.35 -7.69 -0.86
CA CYS A 623 -0.14 -6.45 -0.13
C CYS A 623 1.27 -6.42 0.46
N ILE A 624 1.94 -5.27 0.39
CA ILE A 624 3.30 -5.08 0.96
C ILE A 624 3.30 -4.40 2.33
N GLU A 625 2.12 -4.18 2.93
CA GLU A 625 1.96 -3.58 4.27
C GLU A 625 2.58 -2.17 4.43
N CYS A 626 2.76 -1.43 3.33
CA CYS A 626 3.36 -0.08 3.32
C CYS A 626 2.54 0.99 4.06
N GLY A 627 1.26 0.75 4.36
CA GLY A 627 0.46 1.73 5.12
C GLY A 627 0.08 3.01 4.36
N SER A 628 0.36 3.15 3.06
CA SER A 628 -0.12 4.30 2.28
C SER A 628 -1.64 4.50 2.40
N CYS A 629 -2.39 3.39 2.38
CA CYS A 629 -3.84 3.37 2.54
C CYS A 629 -4.33 3.83 3.91
N GLU A 630 -3.60 3.50 4.97
CA GLU A 630 -3.91 3.90 6.34
C GLU A 630 -3.56 5.37 6.58
N TYR A 631 -2.43 5.83 6.04
CA TYR A 631 -1.99 7.22 6.10
C TYR A 631 -3.02 8.18 5.49
N ILE A 632 -3.54 7.86 4.29
CA ILE A 632 -4.52 8.71 3.60
C ILE A 632 -5.95 8.59 4.16
N CYS A 633 -6.20 7.61 5.04
CA CYS A 633 -7.55 7.32 5.52
C CYS A 633 -8.12 8.50 6.33
N SER A 634 -9.24 9.05 5.88
CA SER A 634 -9.94 10.14 6.57
C SER A 634 -10.58 9.66 7.87
N SER A 635 -11.16 8.44 7.86
CA SER A 635 -11.76 7.78 9.03
C SER A 635 -10.74 7.15 10.00
N LYS A 636 -9.43 7.33 9.77
CA LYS A 636 -8.35 6.81 10.63
C LYS A 636 -8.41 5.31 10.96
N ILE A 637 -8.98 4.54 10.04
CA ILE A 637 -9.10 3.08 10.17
C ILE A 637 -7.71 2.44 10.17
N PRO A 638 -7.42 1.49 11.09
CA PRO A 638 -6.15 0.74 11.13
C PRO A 638 -6.13 -0.34 10.03
N ILE A 639 -6.05 0.08 8.77
CA ILE A 639 -6.16 -0.80 7.60
C ILE A 639 -5.02 -1.83 7.58
N VAL A 640 -3.79 -1.46 7.96
CA VAL A 640 -2.63 -2.37 7.92
C VAL A 640 -2.79 -3.49 8.95
N GLU A 641 -3.30 -3.19 10.14
CA GLU A 641 -3.59 -4.20 11.16
C GLU A 641 -4.61 -5.22 10.65
N ARG A 642 -5.72 -4.75 10.05
CA ARG A 642 -6.75 -5.61 9.44
C ARG A 642 -6.18 -6.51 8.35
N ILE A 643 -5.27 -5.99 7.52
CA ILE A 643 -4.55 -6.77 6.50
C ILE A 643 -3.66 -7.85 7.15
N LYS A 644 -2.92 -7.50 8.20
CA LYS A 644 -2.04 -8.45 8.92
C LYS A 644 -2.85 -9.60 9.53
N ILE A 645 -4.04 -9.31 10.09
CA ILE A 645 -4.97 -10.33 10.60
C ILE A 645 -5.40 -11.28 9.47
N GLY A 646 -5.87 -10.75 8.34
CA GLY A 646 -6.28 -11.58 7.20
C GLY A 646 -5.16 -12.44 6.64
N LYS A 647 -3.96 -11.88 6.48
CA LYS A 647 -2.77 -12.64 6.05
C LYS A 647 -2.39 -13.74 7.03
N LYS A 648 -2.47 -13.46 8.34
CA LYS A 648 -2.20 -14.46 9.38
C LYS A 648 -3.21 -15.61 9.31
N ALA A 649 -4.51 -15.29 9.22
CA ALA A 649 -5.57 -16.29 9.08
C ALA A 649 -5.35 -17.21 7.86
N ILE A 650 -5.03 -16.63 6.69
CA ILE A 650 -4.74 -17.41 5.47
C ILE A 650 -3.52 -18.32 5.66
N ARG A 651 -2.44 -17.83 6.29
CA ARG A 651 -1.24 -18.65 6.57
C ARG A 651 -1.52 -19.79 7.55
N GLU A 652 -2.49 -19.62 8.45
CA GLU A 652 -2.97 -20.63 9.38
C GLU A 652 -3.96 -21.63 8.73
N GLY A 653 -4.28 -21.46 7.45
CA GLY A 653 -5.16 -22.34 6.69
C GLY A 653 -6.65 -22.13 6.95
N LYS A 654 -7.04 -20.95 7.45
CA LYS A 654 -8.45 -20.57 7.62
C LYS A 654 -9.13 -20.21 6.30
#